data_AF-A0A953RQY9-F1
#
_entry.id   AF-A0A953RQY9-F1
#
_cell.length_a   1.000
_cell.length_b   1.000
_cell.length_c   1.000
_cell.angle_alpha   90.00
_cell.angle_beta   90.00
_cell.angle_gamma   90.00
#
_symmetry.space_group_name_H-M   'P 1'
#
loop_
_entity.id
_entity.type
_entity.pdbx_description
1 polymer ?
#
loop_
_entity_poly.entity_id
_entity_poly.type
_entity_poly.pdbx_seq_one_letter_code
_entity_poly.pdbx_strand_id
1 'polypeptide(L)'
;MKEKFTSLWQRLFGDSVRAFGVVSLIFLASLAIAPAKNFFSEWRHYQHGYLRMVRNRSDANTLQRHFQGGIQQIWLPELGVVDRCTSCHVGLKEASLTDVPTQPFRTHPVIPHKLDQFGCTVCHRGQGAATTVAEAHNSTLAWEQPILPAKYIESSCGECHRGPLPGTPQLNQGRNLLARQGCAHCHTVKLPDGTTMKATDDPPSLSHVADKTTREWIYAWLKDPQAYASTSTMPNFKLTDDDARDMSAFLIANSTPLPGDTATLSARPSSDPAAGASLYGESFCASCHAVQNAAGNMVGGDVGPELTRGGNKVKPEWLQAWLRNPRNYDPRTGMPHYRFNDPQIATLSGFLLAKTDSDLLANVHLEAATPEQIAHGKRLVSDYGCASCHEIAGIKKPENFAPELSHIGSKPVTQLIFLPGMPHTLPDYIAGKIKQPRTFSPGLKMPQYAFTPAQIDSLTTALLALNDRSNTLPPSLAVATTPESDYQPAGKAGKLMTDLACFSCHRINGHGGDMAPDLTWEGSSVQREWLVQFFKNPGTLRPSLIRRMPRFNLNDAEVNELTDYIMTVYQTPAIDRDSMPLSGYSQGQVELGKQLFYGKYSCQGCHIVDTKTDKGYIGPTLTHVGSRLTAAWIYQWMKNPQSLRPGTAEPNRGMSDDEARALTAFLISQKGGARQEAAKK
;
A
#
# COMPACT_ATOMS: atom_id res chain seq x y z
N MET A 1 -18.21 1.87 -70.80
CA MET A 1 -17.94 2.81 -69.68
C MET A 1 -17.40 4.15 -70.16
N LYS A 2 -16.40 4.16 -71.07
CA LYS A 2 -15.85 5.37 -71.72
C LYS A 2 -16.90 6.24 -72.43
N GLU A 3 -17.74 5.68 -73.31
CA GLU A 3 -18.77 6.45 -74.05
C GLU A 3 -19.82 7.09 -73.15
N LYS A 4 -20.23 6.39 -72.08
CA LYS A 4 -21.15 6.94 -71.08
C LYS A 4 -20.51 8.12 -70.33
N PHE A 5 -19.21 8.06 -70.07
CA PHE A 5 -18.47 9.12 -69.40
C PHE A 5 -18.29 10.35 -70.31
N THR A 6 -17.92 10.16 -71.58
CA THR A 6 -17.85 11.26 -72.57
C THR A 6 -19.21 11.87 -72.84
N SER A 7 -20.27 11.07 -72.98
CA SER A 7 -21.65 11.56 -73.10
C SER A 7 -22.10 12.38 -71.89
N LEU A 8 -21.71 11.95 -70.68
CA LEU A 8 -22.06 12.68 -69.45
C LEU A 8 -21.25 13.97 -69.33
N TRP A 9 -19.96 13.92 -69.67
CA TRP A 9 -19.07 15.08 -69.63
C TRP A 9 -19.48 16.15 -70.66
N GLN A 10 -19.86 15.74 -71.86
CA GLN A 10 -20.38 16.66 -72.88
C GLN A 10 -21.76 17.22 -72.50
N ARG A 11 -22.60 16.47 -71.78
CA ARG A 11 -23.87 16.97 -71.24
C ARG A 11 -23.69 17.99 -70.12
N LEU A 12 -22.72 17.78 -69.23
CA LEU A 12 -22.48 18.62 -68.05
C LEU A 12 -21.56 19.82 -68.34
N PHE A 13 -20.59 19.67 -69.24
CA PHE A 13 -19.53 20.64 -69.48
C PHE A 13 -19.33 21.01 -70.97
N GLY A 14 -20.22 20.56 -71.87
CA GLY A 14 -20.06 20.76 -73.33
C GLY A 14 -20.24 22.19 -73.85
N ASP A 15 -20.71 23.12 -73.02
CA ASP A 15 -20.75 24.56 -73.29
C ASP A 15 -20.44 25.31 -71.99
N SER A 16 -19.75 26.44 -72.10
CA SER A 16 -19.38 27.40 -71.06
C SER A 16 -20.49 27.68 -70.04
N VAL A 17 -21.74 27.86 -70.49
CA VAL A 17 -22.88 28.14 -69.60
C VAL A 17 -23.22 26.92 -68.73
N ARG A 18 -23.19 25.71 -69.31
CA ARG A 18 -23.45 24.47 -68.56
C ARG A 18 -22.29 24.15 -67.62
N ALA A 19 -21.06 24.33 -68.10
CA ALA A 19 -19.86 24.16 -67.28
C ALA A 19 -19.87 25.10 -66.07
N PHE A 20 -20.20 26.38 -66.26
CA PHE A 20 -20.37 27.33 -65.17
C PHE A 20 -21.46 26.89 -64.20
N GLY A 21 -22.66 26.54 -64.70
CA GLY A 21 -23.77 26.06 -63.85
C GLY A 21 -23.42 24.83 -63.03
N VAL A 22 -22.74 23.83 -63.61
CA VAL A 22 -22.32 22.61 -62.90
C VAL A 22 -21.23 22.91 -61.86
N VAL A 23 -20.23 23.71 -62.20
CA VAL A 23 -19.19 24.12 -61.24
C VAL A 23 -19.78 24.95 -60.10
N SER A 24 -20.70 25.87 -60.38
CA SER A 24 -21.42 26.63 -59.35
C SER A 24 -22.24 25.73 -58.44
N LEU A 25 -22.91 24.70 -58.97
CA LEU A 25 -23.65 23.72 -58.17
C LEU A 25 -22.72 22.86 -57.30
N ILE A 26 -21.58 22.42 -57.84
CA ILE A 26 -20.57 21.68 -57.07
C ILE A 26 -20.03 22.56 -55.95
N PHE A 27 -19.68 23.81 -56.25
CA PHE A 27 -19.18 24.77 -55.26
C PHE A 27 -20.23 25.07 -54.19
N LEU A 28 -21.49 25.28 -54.58
CA LEU A 28 -22.60 25.48 -53.64
C LEU A 28 -22.83 24.24 -52.76
N ALA A 29 -22.77 23.04 -53.34
CA ALA A 29 -22.84 21.79 -52.57
C ALA A 29 -21.67 21.69 -51.58
N SER A 30 -20.44 21.98 -52.00
CA SER A 30 -19.27 22.00 -51.11
C SER A 30 -19.39 23.05 -50.00
N LEU A 31 -19.89 24.25 -50.31
CA LEU A 31 -20.14 25.31 -49.33
C LEU A 31 -21.27 24.93 -48.36
N ALA A 32 -22.24 24.12 -48.78
CA ALA A 32 -23.32 23.63 -47.92
C ALA A 32 -22.88 22.50 -46.97
N ILE A 33 -21.82 21.74 -47.30
CA ILE A 33 -21.32 20.63 -46.47
C ILE A 33 -20.88 21.11 -45.09
N ALA A 34 -20.10 22.20 -44.99
CA ALA A 34 -19.57 22.65 -43.70
C ALA A 34 -20.67 23.16 -42.74
N PRO A 35 -21.62 24.03 -43.17
CA PRO A 35 -22.79 24.40 -42.37
C PRO A 35 -23.66 23.20 -42.02
N ALA A 36 -23.89 22.27 -42.94
CA ALA A 36 -24.67 21.07 -42.66
C ALA A 36 -23.99 20.20 -41.60
N LYS A 37 -22.68 19.94 -41.72
CA LYS A 37 -21.90 19.17 -40.72
C LYS A 37 -21.94 19.82 -39.34
N ASN A 38 -21.85 21.16 -39.28
CA ASN A 38 -21.98 21.91 -38.02
C ASN A 38 -23.41 21.86 -37.45
N PHE A 39 -24.43 21.95 -38.30
CA PHE A 39 -25.83 21.90 -37.89
C PHE A 39 -26.21 20.52 -37.33
N PHE A 40 -25.70 19.44 -37.94
CA PHE A 40 -25.93 18.05 -37.54
C PHE A 40 -24.84 17.48 -36.62
N SER A 41 -24.06 18.34 -35.96
CA SER A 41 -23.01 17.87 -35.04
C SER A 41 -23.58 17.11 -33.84
N GLU A 42 -22.92 16.01 -33.46
CA GLU A 42 -23.38 15.10 -32.40
C GLU A 42 -23.65 15.80 -31.06
N TRP A 43 -22.78 16.72 -30.64
CA TRP A 43 -22.94 17.46 -29.38
C TRP A 43 -24.25 18.25 -29.29
N ARG A 44 -24.77 18.78 -30.42
CA ARG A 44 -26.08 19.47 -30.44
C ARG A 44 -27.22 18.52 -30.10
N HIS A 45 -27.13 17.27 -30.57
CA HIS A 45 -28.14 16.25 -30.27
C HIS A 45 -28.24 15.99 -28.77
N TYR A 46 -27.09 15.87 -28.07
CA TYR A 46 -27.05 15.68 -26.62
C TYR A 46 -27.62 16.89 -25.87
N GLN A 47 -27.27 18.12 -26.28
CA GLN A 47 -27.82 19.34 -25.69
C GLN A 47 -29.34 19.46 -25.86
N HIS A 48 -29.87 19.15 -27.04
CA HIS A 48 -31.32 19.10 -27.26
C HIS A 48 -31.99 17.98 -26.45
N GLY A 49 -31.31 16.83 -26.30
CA GLY A 49 -31.75 15.75 -25.43
C GLY A 49 -31.87 16.17 -23.97
N TYR A 50 -30.87 16.87 -23.44
CA TYR A 50 -30.88 17.43 -22.09
C TYR A 50 -32.07 18.38 -21.89
N LEU A 51 -32.23 19.35 -22.79
CA LEU A 51 -33.34 20.30 -22.73
C LEU A 51 -34.71 19.60 -22.77
N ARG A 52 -34.85 18.52 -23.54
CA ARG A 52 -36.07 17.71 -23.57
C ARG A 52 -36.30 16.99 -22.24
N MET A 53 -35.24 16.43 -21.65
CA MET A 53 -35.29 15.73 -20.37
C MET A 53 -35.72 16.66 -19.23
N VAL A 54 -35.10 17.84 -19.12
CA VAL A 54 -35.35 18.74 -17.98
C VAL A 54 -36.71 19.43 -18.03
N ARG A 55 -37.34 19.55 -19.21
CA ARG A 55 -38.66 20.22 -19.37
C ARG A 55 -39.77 19.64 -18.49
N ASN A 56 -39.72 18.35 -18.19
CA ASN A 56 -40.77 17.66 -17.44
C ASN A 56 -40.46 17.54 -15.94
N ARG A 57 -39.40 18.21 -15.45
CA ARG A 57 -39.00 18.19 -14.04
C ARG A 57 -39.59 19.38 -13.28
N SER A 58 -39.76 19.22 -11.97
CA SER A 58 -40.23 20.30 -11.08
C SER A 58 -39.27 21.49 -11.01
N ASP A 59 -37.98 21.26 -11.25
CA ASP A 59 -36.89 22.24 -11.24
C ASP A 59 -36.49 22.73 -12.64
N ALA A 60 -37.32 22.46 -13.67
CA ALA A 60 -37.04 22.77 -15.08
C ALA A 60 -36.57 24.22 -15.31
N ASN A 61 -37.23 25.20 -14.68
CA ASN A 61 -36.90 26.62 -14.85
C ASN A 61 -35.50 26.98 -14.34
N THR A 62 -35.00 26.27 -13.32
CA THR A 62 -33.65 26.48 -12.78
C THR A 62 -32.63 25.85 -13.70
N LEU A 63 -32.84 24.58 -14.07
CA LEU A 63 -31.96 23.83 -14.97
C LEU A 63 -31.82 24.50 -16.35
N GLN A 64 -32.91 25.01 -16.91
CA GLN A 64 -32.87 25.74 -18.20
C GLN A 64 -32.14 27.07 -18.10
N ARG A 65 -32.18 27.75 -16.95
CA ARG A 65 -31.42 29.00 -16.73
C ARG A 65 -29.92 28.74 -16.57
N HIS A 66 -29.54 27.61 -15.98
CA HIS A 66 -28.14 27.22 -15.83
C HIS A 66 -27.54 26.66 -17.14
N PHE A 67 -28.37 26.10 -18.01
CA PHE A 67 -27.92 25.51 -19.27
C PHE A 67 -27.22 26.52 -20.19
N GLN A 68 -25.97 26.23 -20.54
CA GLN A 68 -25.19 26.99 -21.51
C GLN A 68 -25.03 26.15 -22.79
N GLY A 69 -25.73 26.55 -23.85
CA GLY A 69 -25.66 25.89 -25.15
C GLY A 69 -24.36 26.20 -25.90
N GLY A 70 -24.06 25.41 -26.93
CA GLY A 70 -22.85 25.57 -27.75
C GLY A 70 -21.67 24.72 -27.27
N ILE A 71 -20.53 24.84 -27.95
CA ILE A 71 -19.31 24.14 -27.55
C ILE A 71 -18.76 24.82 -26.30
N GLN A 72 -18.72 24.06 -25.22
CA GLN A 72 -18.10 24.46 -23.96
C GLN A 72 -16.64 24.03 -23.98
N GLN A 73 -15.73 24.90 -23.57
CA GLN A 73 -14.30 24.60 -23.53
C GLN A 73 -13.67 25.07 -22.23
N ILE A 74 -13.01 24.14 -21.54
CA ILE A 74 -12.07 24.40 -20.45
C ILE A 74 -10.68 24.36 -21.07
N TRP A 75 -9.89 25.41 -20.85
CA TRP A 75 -8.52 25.51 -21.33
C TRP A 75 -7.56 25.66 -20.16
N LEU A 76 -6.68 24.68 -20.00
CA LEU A 76 -5.69 24.60 -18.92
C LEU A 76 -4.29 24.64 -19.55
N PRO A 77 -3.77 25.84 -19.86
CA PRO A 77 -2.52 26.00 -20.60
C PRO A 77 -1.32 25.40 -19.86
N GLU A 78 -1.28 25.52 -18.53
CA GLU A 78 -0.21 24.97 -17.69
C GLU A 78 -0.12 23.43 -17.75
N LEU A 79 -1.25 22.77 -18.09
CA LEU A 79 -1.33 21.33 -18.25
C LEU A 79 -1.35 20.89 -19.73
N GLY A 80 -1.38 21.84 -20.67
CA GLY A 80 -1.58 21.56 -22.09
C GLY A 80 -2.92 20.89 -22.40
N VAL A 81 -3.96 21.09 -21.58
CA VAL A 81 -5.24 20.39 -21.69
C VAL A 81 -6.32 21.30 -22.27
N VAL A 82 -6.89 20.90 -23.42
CA VAL A 82 -8.19 21.38 -23.92
C VAL A 82 -9.23 20.35 -23.56
N ASP A 83 -10.32 20.75 -22.91
CA ASP A 83 -11.44 19.87 -22.58
C ASP A 83 -12.77 20.46 -23.04
N ARG A 84 -13.51 19.68 -23.84
CA ARG A 84 -14.84 20.02 -24.35
C ARG A 84 -15.90 19.02 -23.93
N CYS A 85 -15.63 18.14 -22.98
CA CYS A 85 -16.53 17.07 -22.56
C CYS A 85 -17.87 17.63 -22.05
N THR A 86 -17.84 18.81 -21.41
CA THR A 86 -19.03 19.54 -20.94
C THR A 86 -19.95 20.03 -22.07
N SER A 87 -19.54 19.96 -23.34
CA SER A 87 -20.40 20.22 -24.50
C SER A 87 -21.50 19.16 -24.64
N CYS A 88 -21.20 17.90 -24.33
CA CYS A 88 -22.16 16.79 -24.36
C CYS A 88 -22.66 16.44 -22.95
N HIS A 89 -21.78 16.51 -21.95
CA HIS A 89 -22.07 16.21 -20.55
C HIS A 89 -22.54 17.44 -19.77
N VAL A 90 -23.68 18.01 -20.20
CA VAL A 90 -24.19 19.29 -19.68
C VAL A 90 -24.83 19.21 -18.28
N GLY A 91 -25.11 18.01 -17.77
CA GLY A 91 -25.73 17.81 -16.45
C GLY A 91 -24.74 17.71 -15.28
N LEU A 92 -23.42 17.74 -15.53
CA LEU A 92 -22.40 17.37 -14.55
C LEU A 92 -22.37 18.22 -13.27
N LYS A 93 -22.75 19.50 -13.37
CA LYS A 93 -22.67 20.47 -12.26
C LYS A 93 -23.99 20.62 -11.50
N GLU A 94 -25.07 19.97 -11.96
CA GLU A 94 -26.40 20.17 -11.42
C GLU A 94 -26.66 19.21 -10.24
N ALA A 95 -26.79 19.78 -9.05
CA ALA A 95 -27.01 19.01 -7.81
C ALA A 95 -28.38 18.31 -7.77
N SER A 96 -29.37 18.86 -8.48
CA SER A 96 -30.72 18.29 -8.51
C SER A 96 -30.85 17.08 -9.43
N LEU A 97 -29.85 16.77 -10.27
CA LEU A 97 -29.86 15.64 -11.21
C LEU A 97 -29.27 14.35 -10.62
N THR A 98 -29.20 14.23 -9.29
CA THR A 98 -28.72 13.02 -8.60
C THR A 98 -29.61 11.80 -8.87
N ASP A 99 -30.88 12.02 -9.22
CA ASP A 99 -31.85 11.01 -9.60
C ASP A 99 -31.72 10.53 -11.06
N VAL A 100 -30.87 11.16 -11.88
CA VAL A 100 -30.69 10.81 -13.30
C VAL A 100 -29.50 9.85 -13.47
N PRO A 101 -29.72 8.55 -13.77
CA PRO A 101 -28.64 7.57 -13.88
C PRO A 101 -28.02 7.52 -15.29
N THR A 102 -28.66 8.12 -16.29
CA THR A 102 -28.31 7.95 -17.71
C THR A 102 -27.20 8.89 -18.14
N GLN A 103 -26.18 8.35 -18.82
CA GLN A 103 -25.17 9.17 -19.50
C GLN A 103 -25.78 9.78 -20.79
N PRO A 104 -25.39 11.01 -21.18
CA PRO A 104 -24.37 11.86 -20.57
C PRO A 104 -24.91 12.86 -19.51
N PHE A 105 -26.18 12.75 -19.09
CA PHE A 105 -26.85 13.75 -18.24
C PHE A 105 -26.71 13.50 -16.73
N ARG A 106 -26.14 12.35 -16.35
CA ARG A 106 -25.82 12.02 -14.97
C ARG A 106 -24.89 13.07 -14.35
N THR A 107 -25.19 13.50 -13.13
CA THR A 107 -24.34 14.42 -12.36
C THR A 107 -23.02 13.78 -11.92
N HIS A 108 -21.99 14.58 -11.72
CA HIS A 108 -20.69 14.09 -11.30
C HIS A 108 -20.71 13.67 -9.81
N PRO A 109 -20.07 12.56 -9.41
CA PRO A 109 -19.84 12.25 -8.00
C PRO A 109 -19.06 13.36 -7.30
N VAL A 110 -19.20 13.50 -5.98
CA VAL A 110 -18.40 14.49 -5.24
C VAL A 110 -16.92 14.10 -5.31
N ILE A 111 -16.09 15.06 -5.72
CA ILE A 111 -14.62 14.93 -5.78
C ILE A 111 -13.96 16.11 -5.06
N PRO A 112 -12.72 15.97 -4.57
CA PRO A 112 -12.02 17.01 -3.81
C PRO A 112 -11.56 18.22 -4.66
N HIS A 113 -11.81 18.21 -5.97
CA HIS A 113 -11.41 19.25 -6.91
C HIS A 113 -12.60 19.75 -7.73
N LYS A 114 -12.54 21.00 -8.18
CA LYS A 114 -13.57 21.55 -9.08
C LYS A 114 -13.24 21.20 -10.54
N LEU A 115 -14.28 20.93 -11.33
CA LEU A 115 -14.14 20.55 -12.74
C LEU A 115 -13.52 21.66 -13.61
N ASP A 116 -13.71 22.93 -13.27
CA ASP A 116 -13.13 24.06 -13.99
C ASP A 116 -11.63 24.26 -13.74
N GLN A 117 -11.09 23.64 -12.68
CA GLN A 117 -9.66 23.70 -12.35
C GLN A 117 -8.83 22.64 -13.09
N PHE A 118 -9.41 21.46 -13.36
CA PHE A 118 -8.69 20.32 -13.93
C PHE A 118 -9.31 19.73 -15.20
N GLY A 119 -10.54 20.11 -15.57
CA GLY A 119 -11.25 19.49 -16.68
C GLY A 119 -11.60 18.02 -16.42
N CYS A 120 -12.24 17.37 -17.39
CA CYS A 120 -12.59 15.96 -17.34
C CYS A 120 -11.41 15.08 -17.78
N THR A 121 -10.66 15.47 -18.80
CA THR A 121 -9.60 14.63 -19.39
C THR A 121 -8.36 14.45 -18.50
N VAL A 122 -8.13 15.35 -17.53
CA VAL A 122 -7.08 15.12 -16.52
C VAL A 122 -7.41 13.89 -15.68
N CYS A 123 -8.68 13.71 -15.30
CA CYS A 123 -9.11 12.57 -14.51
C CYS A 123 -9.43 11.35 -15.38
N HIS A 124 -10.17 11.54 -16.48
CA HIS A 124 -10.76 10.45 -17.28
C HIS A 124 -9.94 10.05 -18.51
N ARG A 125 -8.88 10.80 -18.88
CA ARG A 125 -8.22 10.71 -20.20
C ARG A 125 -9.21 10.93 -21.35
N GLY A 126 -8.94 10.35 -22.52
CA GLY A 126 -9.66 10.66 -23.76
C GLY A 126 -9.12 11.90 -24.48
N GLN A 127 -9.80 12.27 -25.55
CA GLN A 127 -9.45 13.43 -26.37
C GLN A 127 -10.36 14.61 -26.05
N GLY A 128 -9.88 15.56 -25.26
CA GLY A 128 -10.69 16.67 -24.79
C GLY A 128 -11.04 17.70 -25.88
N ALA A 129 -10.25 17.79 -26.96
CA ALA A 129 -10.58 18.69 -28.08
C ALA A 129 -11.70 18.15 -29.00
N ALA A 130 -12.03 16.85 -28.90
CA ALA A 130 -13.01 16.20 -29.76
C ALA A 130 -14.43 16.72 -29.52
N THR A 131 -15.25 16.63 -30.56
CA THR A 131 -16.68 17.03 -30.52
C THR A 131 -17.62 15.90 -30.93
N THR A 132 -17.06 14.70 -31.11
CA THR A 132 -17.76 13.45 -31.42
C THR A 132 -17.43 12.42 -30.34
N VAL A 133 -18.35 11.48 -30.10
CA VAL A 133 -18.16 10.45 -29.06
C VAL A 133 -16.99 9.54 -29.42
N ALA A 134 -16.89 9.12 -30.69
CA ALA A 134 -15.87 8.20 -31.14
C ALA A 134 -14.46 8.77 -30.93
N GLU A 135 -14.21 10.02 -31.32
CA GLU A 135 -12.91 10.65 -31.15
C GLU A 135 -12.61 10.96 -29.68
N ALA A 136 -13.61 11.38 -28.89
CA ALA A 136 -13.41 11.73 -27.49
C ALA A 136 -13.09 10.50 -26.62
N HIS A 137 -13.75 9.37 -26.89
CA HIS A 137 -13.74 8.22 -25.98
C HIS A 137 -12.79 7.10 -26.41
N ASN A 138 -12.58 6.91 -27.72
CA ASN A 138 -11.85 5.75 -28.24
C ASN A 138 -10.45 6.13 -28.73
N SER A 139 -9.59 5.13 -28.84
CA SER A 139 -8.33 5.28 -29.58
C SER A 139 -8.62 5.44 -31.07
N THR A 140 -7.95 6.39 -31.70
CA THR A 140 -7.95 6.63 -33.15
C THR A 140 -6.51 6.60 -33.66
N LEU A 141 -6.31 6.59 -34.99
CA LEU A 141 -4.96 6.68 -35.58
C LEU A 141 -4.21 7.96 -35.16
N ALA A 142 -4.93 9.03 -34.84
CA ALA A 142 -4.35 10.31 -34.43
C ALA A 142 -4.27 10.48 -32.90
N TRP A 143 -4.90 9.58 -32.13
CA TRP A 143 -4.96 9.70 -30.68
C TRP A 143 -5.09 8.33 -30.01
N GLU A 144 -4.03 7.87 -29.37
CA GLU A 144 -3.98 6.50 -28.86
C GLU A 144 -4.55 6.33 -27.45
N GLN A 145 -4.84 7.41 -26.71
CA GLN A 145 -5.30 7.36 -25.32
C GLN A 145 -6.83 7.50 -25.20
N PRO A 146 -7.58 6.39 -25.06
CA PRO A 146 -9.02 6.45 -24.87
C PRO A 146 -9.37 6.95 -23.46
N ILE A 147 -10.66 7.11 -23.17
CA ILE A 147 -11.12 7.29 -21.79
C ILE A 147 -10.72 6.06 -20.97
N LEU A 148 -10.20 6.30 -19.76
CA LEU A 148 -9.90 5.25 -18.81
C LEU A 148 -11.18 4.52 -18.39
N PRO A 149 -11.17 3.18 -18.36
CA PRO A 149 -12.18 2.41 -17.65
C PRO A 149 -12.33 2.93 -16.22
N ALA A 150 -13.56 3.04 -15.72
CA ALA A 150 -13.84 3.64 -14.41
C ALA A 150 -13.03 3.02 -13.26
N LYS A 151 -12.75 1.72 -13.32
CA LYS A 151 -11.91 1.02 -12.34
C LYS A 151 -10.45 1.48 -12.28
N TYR A 152 -9.94 2.18 -13.29
CA TYR A 152 -8.57 2.70 -13.32
C TYR A 152 -8.49 4.21 -13.10
N ILE A 153 -9.61 4.87 -12.77
CA ILE A 153 -9.67 6.32 -12.65
C ILE A 153 -8.72 6.89 -11.59
N GLU A 154 -8.49 6.12 -10.52
CA GLU A 154 -7.58 6.51 -9.44
C GLU A 154 -6.13 6.69 -9.93
N SER A 155 -5.76 6.12 -11.09
CA SER A 155 -4.42 6.30 -11.67
C SER A 155 -4.11 7.77 -11.94
N SER A 156 -5.13 8.54 -12.34
CA SER A 156 -5.00 9.97 -12.62
C SER A 156 -4.77 10.80 -11.35
N CYS A 157 -5.30 10.36 -10.20
CA CYS A 157 -4.97 10.99 -8.91
C CYS A 157 -3.48 10.86 -8.60
N GLY A 158 -2.89 9.72 -9.01
CA GLY A 158 -1.47 9.42 -8.84
C GLY A 158 -0.53 10.25 -9.72
N GLU A 159 -1.05 11.00 -10.70
CA GLU A 159 -0.25 11.92 -11.50
C GLU A 159 0.27 13.07 -10.64
N CYS A 160 -0.60 13.64 -9.80
CA CYS A 160 -0.27 14.76 -8.91
C CYS A 160 0.10 14.31 -7.48
N HIS A 161 -0.61 13.32 -6.94
CA HIS A 161 -0.43 12.86 -5.56
C HIS A 161 0.59 11.73 -5.47
N ARG A 162 1.79 12.03 -4.96
CA ARG A 162 2.92 11.10 -4.94
C ARG A 162 2.87 10.09 -3.79
N GLY A 163 2.30 10.48 -2.64
CA GLY A 163 2.12 9.62 -1.47
C GLY A 163 0.77 8.90 -1.42
N PRO A 164 0.51 8.12 -0.35
CA PRO A 164 -0.82 7.56 -0.08
C PRO A 164 -1.89 8.65 0.00
N LEU A 165 -3.01 8.44 -0.69
CA LEU A 165 -4.11 9.41 -0.77
C LEU A 165 -5.41 8.79 -0.21
N PRO A 166 -6.03 9.39 0.83
CA PRO A 166 -7.34 8.95 1.30
C PRO A 166 -8.40 8.98 0.19
N GLY A 167 -9.21 7.93 0.09
CA GLY A 167 -10.23 7.81 -0.96
C GLY A 167 -9.76 7.15 -2.26
N THR A 168 -8.47 6.80 -2.38
CA THR A 168 -7.93 6.03 -3.54
C THR A 168 -7.33 4.69 -3.11
N PRO A 169 -8.14 3.76 -2.57
CA PRO A 169 -7.64 2.49 -2.05
C PRO A 169 -6.95 1.64 -3.12
N GLN A 170 -7.41 1.68 -4.38
CA GLN A 170 -6.86 0.87 -5.46
C GLN A 170 -5.47 1.38 -5.91
N LEU A 171 -5.29 2.70 -6.05
CA LEU A 171 -3.98 3.30 -6.31
C LEU A 171 -3.00 3.02 -5.17
N ASN A 172 -3.43 3.22 -3.92
CA ASN A 172 -2.58 2.99 -2.75
C ASN A 172 -2.14 1.52 -2.66
N GLN A 173 -3.07 0.59 -2.89
CA GLN A 173 -2.77 -0.83 -2.92
C GLN A 173 -1.81 -1.18 -4.07
N GLY A 174 -2.00 -0.61 -5.26
CA GLY A 174 -1.11 -0.84 -6.39
C GLY A 174 0.33 -0.41 -6.14
N ARG A 175 0.52 0.78 -5.55
CA ARG A 175 1.84 1.28 -5.13
C ARG A 175 2.48 0.38 -4.08
N ASN A 176 1.71 -0.07 -3.09
CA ASN A 176 2.18 -1.00 -2.07
C ASN A 176 2.61 -2.34 -2.69
N LEU A 177 1.82 -2.89 -3.62
CA LEU A 177 2.14 -4.15 -4.30
C LEU A 177 3.41 -4.04 -5.15
N LEU A 178 3.62 -2.94 -5.87
CA LEU A 178 4.85 -2.73 -6.65
C LEU A 178 6.11 -2.80 -5.78
N ALA A 179 6.06 -2.19 -4.60
CA ALA A 179 7.17 -2.20 -3.65
C ALA A 179 7.30 -3.54 -2.91
N ARG A 180 6.20 -4.09 -2.39
CA ARG A 180 6.17 -5.28 -1.54
C ARG A 180 6.38 -6.60 -2.28
N GLN A 181 6.04 -6.66 -3.57
CA GLN A 181 6.21 -7.87 -4.39
C GLN A 181 7.56 -7.85 -5.15
N GLY A 182 8.45 -6.92 -4.79
CA GLY A 182 9.79 -6.85 -5.34
C GLY A 182 9.86 -6.45 -6.80
N CYS A 183 8.81 -5.83 -7.38
CA CYS A 183 8.85 -5.43 -8.79
C CYS A 183 10.03 -4.47 -9.04
N ALA A 184 10.31 -3.60 -8.08
CA ALA A 184 11.41 -2.64 -8.10
C ALA A 184 12.82 -3.26 -7.95
N HIS A 185 12.95 -4.56 -7.63
CA HIS A 185 14.25 -5.25 -7.67
C HIS A 185 14.73 -5.47 -9.11
N CYS A 186 13.80 -5.73 -10.04
CA CYS A 186 14.10 -6.00 -11.44
C CYS A 186 13.84 -4.80 -12.34
N HIS A 187 12.71 -4.12 -12.10
CA HIS A 187 12.27 -2.97 -12.90
C HIS A 187 12.72 -1.66 -12.26
N THR A 188 13.43 -0.83 -13.01
CA THR A 188 13.64 0.56 -12.62
C THR A 188 12.32 1.32 -12.69
N VAL A 189 11.97 2.00 -11.59
CA VAL A 189 10.80 2.87 -11.50
C VAL A 189 11.24 4.20 -10.91
N LYS A 190 11.53 5.16 -11.78
CA LYS A 190 11.82 6.54 -11.37
C LYS A 190 10.50 7.24 -11.10
N LEU A 191 10.46 7.94 -9.97
CA LEU A 191 9.35 8.77 -9.56
C LEU A 191 9.60 10.21 -10.06
N PRO A 192 8.54 11.02 -10.24
CA PRO A 192 8.67 12.39 -10.72
C PRO A 192 9.55 13.34 -9.88
N ASP A 193 9.87 12.98 -8.63
CA ASP A 193 10.80 13.73 -7.78
C ASP A 193 12.29 13.34 -8.02
N GLY A 194 12.56 12.48 -9.00
CA GLY A 194 13.89 11.98 -9.33
C GLY A 194 14.33 10.80 -8.47
N THR A 195 13.57 10.42 -7.44
CA THR A 195 13.87 9.23 -6.64
C THR A 195 13.51 7.95 -7.40
N THR A 196 14.10 6.83 -7.00
CA THR A 196 13.73 5.51 -7.53
C THR A 196 12.93 4.77 -6.47
N MET A 197 11.81 4.18 -6.87
CA MET A 197 11.00 3.33 -5.98
C MET A 197 11.89 2.23 -5.40
N LYS A 198 11.85 2.08 -4.08
CA LYS A 198 12.55 1.00 -3.38
C LYS A 198 11.56 -0.15 -3.15
N ALA A 199 12.05 -1.36 -3.39
CA ALA A 199 11.37 -2.56 -2.95
C ALA A 199 11.30 -2.57 -1.41
N THR A 200 10.23 -3.13 -0.86
CA THR A 200 10.00 -3.23 0.59
C THR A 200 9.90 -4.68 1.05
N ASP A 201 9.93 -5.66 0.14
CA ASP A 201 10.31 -7.02 0.52
C ASP A 201 11.77 -7.03 0.97
N ASP A 202 12.05 -7.84 1.99
CA ASP A 202 13.39 -8.00 2.58
C ASP A 202 13.93 -9.39 2.20
N PRO A 203 14.42 -9.57 0.95
CA PRO A 203 14.93 -10.86 0.51
C PRO A 203 16.20 -11.22 1.30
N PRO A 204 16.26 -12.43 1.91
CA PRO A 204 17.40 -12.81 2.73
C PRO A 204 18.67 -12.97 1.88
N SER A 205 19.82 -12.69 2.50
CA SER A 205 21.11 -13.12 1.96
C SER A 205 21.16 -14.65 1.88
N LEU A 206 21.69 -15.17 0.77
CA LEU A 206 21.90 -16.60 0.53
C LEU A 206 23.37 -17.01 0.75
N SER A 207 24.23 -16.08 1.18
CA SER A 207 25.66 -16.36 1.41
C SER A 207 25.91 -17.49 2.41
N HIS A 208 25.04 -17.64 3.42
CA HIS A 208 25.16 -18.64 4.49
C HIS A 208 24.00 -19.65 4.48
N VAL A 209 23.33 -19.83 3.34
CA VAL A 209 22.07 -20.59 3.25
C VAL A 209 22.19 -22.05 3.72
N ALA A 210 23.37 -22.67 3.54
CA ALA A 210 23.61 -24.05 3.97
C ALA A 210 23.64 -24.21 5.49
N ASP A 211 23.88 -23.15 6.27
CA ASP A 211 23.82 -23.20 7.73
C ASP A 211 22.35 -23.28 8.21
N LYS A 212 21.45 -22.67 7.44
CA LYS A 212 20.03 -22.55 7.79
C LYS A 212 19.19 -23.74 7.36
N THR A 213 19.41 -24.28 6.16
CA THR A 213 18.47 -25.22 5.51
C THR A 213 19.19 -26.29 4.69
N THR A 214 18.44 -27.16 4.00
CA THR A 214 18.95 -28.29 3.20
C THR A 214 18.78 -28.05 1.70
N ARG A 215 19.48 -28.85 0.88
CA ARG A 215 19.38 -28.76 -0.59
C ARG A 215 17.98 -29.11 -1.08
N GLU A 216 17.37 -30.14 -0.50
CA GLU A 216 16.04 -30.63 -0.82
C GLU A 216 14.98 -29.56 -0.55
N TRP A 217 15.13 -28.82 0.56
CA TRP A 217 14.26 -27.71 0.87
C TRP A 217 14.42 -26.58 -0.14
N ILE A 218 15.65 -26.19 -0.50
CA ILE A 218 15.90 -25.16 -1.52
C ILE A 218 15.28 -25.57 -2.86
N TYR A 219 15.44 -26.83 -3.27
CA TYR A 219 14.82 -27.36 -4.47
C TYR A 219 13.30 -27.19 -4.46
N ALA A 220 12.63 -27.66 -3.40
CA ALA A 220 11.18 -27.56 -3.28
C ALA A 220 10.71 -26.09 -3.26
N TRP A 221 11.44 -25.23 -2.55
CA TRP A 221 11.17 -23.79 -2.48
C TRP A 221 11.29 -23.12 -3.84
N LEU A 222 12.32 -23.42 -4.64
CA LEU A 222 12.51 -22.86 -5.98
C LEU A 222 11.40 -23.27 -6.97
N LYS A 223 10.79 -24.44 -6.78
CA LYS A 223 9.69 -24.95 -7.61
C LYS A 223 8.38 -24.20 -7.37
N ASP A 224 7.99 -24.02 -6.11
CA ASP A 224 6.76 -23.30 -5.76
C ASP A 224 6.80 -22.69 -4.34
N PRO A 225 7.32 -21.46 -4.18
CA PRO A 225 7.39 -20.80 -2.87
C PRO A 225 6.01 -20.65 -2.20
N GLN A 226 4.96 -20.39 -2.99
CA GLN A 226 3.59 -20.19 -2.50
C GLN A 226 2.95 -21.48 -1.98
N ALA A 227 3.37 -22.65 -2.46
CA ALA A 227 2.92 -23.94 -1.93
C ALA A 227 3.46 -24.20 -0.51
N TYR A 228 4.66 -23.68 -0.21
CA TYR A 228 5.23 -23.72 1.13
C TYR A 228 4.62 -22.66 2.05
N ALA A 229 4.66 -21.39 1.62
CA ALA A 229 4.16 -20.24 2.36
C ALA A 229 3.27 -19.39 1.47
N SER A 230 1.97 -19.39 1.77
CA SER A 230 0.95 -18.67 1.01
C SER A 230 1.19 -17.16 0.95
N THR A 231 1.88 -16.61 1.95
CA THR A 231 2.24 -15.18 2.05
C THR A 231 3.59 -14.84 1.42
N SER A 232 4.29 -15.80 0.79
CA SER A 232 5.61 -15.59 0.20
C SER A 232 5.58 -14.53 -0.90
N THR A 233 6.49 -13.55 -0.81
CA THR A 233 6.74 -12.54 -1.84
C THR A 233 7.68 -13.04 -2.93
N MET A 234 8.41 -14.14 -2.70
CA MET A 234 9.26 -14.73 -3.75
C MET A 234 8.37 -15.35 -4.83
N PRO A 235 8.44 -14.88 -6.09
CA PRO A 235 7.51 -15.32 -7.12
C PRO A 235 7.90 -16.68 -7.68
N ASN A 236 6.97 -17.32 -8.40
CA ASN A 236 7.22 -18.61 -9.02
C ASN A 236 7.88 -18.42 -10.39
N PHE A 237 9.15 -18.85 -10.52
CA PHE A 237 9.93 -18.73 -11.75
C PHE A 237 9.63 -19.81 -12.80
N LYS A 238 8.71 -20.75 -12.51
CA LYS A 238 8.30 -21.86 -13.37
C LYS A 238 9.50 -22.67 -13.88
N LEU A 239 10.41 -22.98 -12.97
CA LEU A 239 11.62 -23.76 -13.24
C LEU A 239 11.29 -25.22 -13.55
N THR A 240 12.06 -25.83 -14.44
CA THR A 240 12.05 -27.29 -14.64
C THR A 240 12.65 -27.99 -13.41
N ASP A 241 12.47 -29.30 -13.31
CA ASP A 241 13.06 -30.08 -12.21
C ASP A 241 14.59 -30.07 -12.30
N ASP A 242 15.16 -30.21 -13.49
CA ASP A 242 16.61 -30.12 -13.70
C ASP A 242 17.17 -28.74 -13.32
N ASP A 243 16.50 -27.65 -13.72
CA ASP A 243 16.93 -26.29 -13.40
C ASP A 243 16.92 -26.07 -11.88
N ALA A 244 15.85 -26.45 -11.19
CA ALA A 244 15.75 -26.31 -9.74
C ALA A 244 16.77 -27.19 -9.00
N ARG A 245 17.06 -28.40 -9.49
CA ARG A 245 18.07 -29.32 -8.93
C ARG A 245 19.48 -28.74 -9.02
N ASP A 246 19.81 -28.15 -10.17
CA ASP A 246 21.14 -27.62 -10.43
C ASP A 246 21.34 -26.28 -9.72
N MET A 247 20.31 -25.43 -9.67
CA MET A 247 20.32 -24.19 -8.89
C MET A 247 20.49 -24.48 -7.38
N SER A 248 19.76 -25.46 -6.83
CA SER A 248 19.91 -25.83 -5.41
C SER A 248 21.30 -26.40 -5.10
N ALA A 249 21.88 -27.18 -6.03
CA ALA A 249 23.25 -27.66 -5.93
C ALA A 249 24.25 -26.51 -5.80
N PHE A 250 24.16 -25.53 -6.71
CA PHE A 250 25.04 -24.36 -6.68
C PHE A 250 24.90 -23.56 -5.40
N LEU A 251 23.67 -23.26 -4.95
CA LEU A 251 23.44 -22.46 -3.75
C LEU A 251 24.02 -23.10 -2.49
N ILE A 252 23.93 -24.43 -2.34
CA ILE A 252 24.56 -25.15 -1.23
C ILE A 252 26.09 -25.17 -1.37
N ALA A 253 26.61 -25.52 -2.54
CA ALA A 253 28.06 -25.62 -2.76
C ALA A 253 28.79 -24.28 -2.63
N ASN A 254 28.10 -23.18 -2.90
CA ASN A 254 28.63 -21.81 -2.84
C ASN A 254 28.37 -21.12 -1.49
N SER A 255 27.65 -21.77 -0.57
CA SER A 255 27.41 -21.23 0.76
C SER A 255 28.71 -21.19 1.58
N THR A 256 28.95 -20.08 2.27
CA THR A 256 30.05 -19.95 3.22
C THR A 256 29.54 -20.18 4.64
N PRO A 257 30.30 -20.83 5.55
CA PRO A 257 29.89 -20.96 6.94
C PRO A 257 29.95 -19.62 7.67
N LEU A 258 28.97 -19.33 8.52
CA LEU A 258 28.98 -18.16 9.40
C LEU A 258 29.86 -18.42 10.66
N PRO A 259 30.90 -17.61 10.93
CA PRO A 259 31.76 -17.81 12.10
C PRO A 259 30.99 -17.61 13.43
N GLY A 260 31.08 -18.58 14.34
CA GLY A 260 30.50 -18.47 15.69
C GLY A 260 29.05 -18.92 15.85
N ASP A 261 28.44 -19.48 14.79
CA ASP A 261 27.03 -19.94 14.77
C ASP A 261 26.81 -21.34 15.39
N THR A 262 27.58 -21.68 16.42
CA THR A 262 27.37 -22.94 17.15
C THR A 262 26.65 -22.62 18.45
N ALA A 263 25.32 -22.56 18.40
CA ALA A 263 24.57 -22.92 19.59
C ALA A 263 24.94 -24.38 19.90
N THR A 264 25.69 -24.61 20.97
CA THR A 264 25.69 -25.94 21.59
C THR A 264 24.22 -26.27 21.85
N LEU A 265 23.71 -27.37 21.29
CA LEU A 265 22.33 -27.82 21.52
C LEU A 265 22.15 -28.00 23.03
N SER A 266 21.67 -26.96 23.71
CA SER A 266 21.56 -26.95 25.16
C SER A 266 20.17 -27.44 25.54
N ALA A 267 20.17 -28.56 26.27
CA ALA A 267 19.05 -29.24 26.91
C ALA A 267 17.95 -29.83 25.99
N ARG A 268 17.44 -31.00 26.39
CA ARG A 268 16.31 -31.67 25.71
C ARG A 268 15.12 -30.71 25.59
N PRO A 269 14.43 -30.68 24.44
CA PRO A 269 13.16 -29.96 24.30
C PRO A 269 12.24 -30.28 25.47
N SER A 270 11.50 -29.28 25.96
CA SER A 270 10.43 -29.54 26.94
C SER A 270 9.52 -30.64 26.39
N SER A 271 9.24 -31.65 27.20
CA SER A 271 8.29 -32.72 26.86
C SER A 271 6.84 -32.26 26.90
N ASP A 272 6.57 -31.01 27.29
CA ASP A 272 5.24 -30.40 27.30
C ASP A 272 5.03 -29.51 26.06
N PRO A 273 4.22 -29.96 25.07
CA PRO A 273 3.89 -29.17 23.89
C PRO A 273 3.16 -27.84 24.20
N ALA A 274 2.48 -27.74 25.34
CA ALA A 274 1.73 -26.54 25.71
C ALA A 274 2.62 -25.38 26.16
N ALA A 275 3.79 -25.69 26.74
CA ALA A 275 4.75 -24.68 27.21
C ALA A 275 5.27 -23.82 26.04
N GLY A 276 5.59 -24.42 24.90
CA GLY A 276 6.06 -23.69 23.72
C GLY A 276 4.99 -22.83 23.06
N ALA A 277 3.76 -23.34 22.98
CA ALA A 277 2.62 -22.55 22.49
C ALA A 277 2.32 -21.34 23.40
N SER A 278 2.42 -21.51 24.73
CA SER A 278 2.23 -20.43 25.70
C SER A 278 3.31 -19.36 25.55
N LEU A 279 4.59 -19.75 25.49
CA LEU A 279 5.70 -18.81 25.31
C LEU A 279 5.61 -18.06 23.97
N TYR A 280 5.19 -18.73 22.89
CA TYR A 280 4.92 -18.10 21.59
C TYR A 280 3.81 -17.03 21.68
N GLY A 281 2.74 -17.32 22.43
CA GLY A 281 1.64 -16.39 22.67
C GLY A 281 2.02 -15.19 23.56
N GLU A 282 2.70 -15.43 24.68
CA GLU A 282 3.16 -14.41 25.62
C GLU A 282 4.22 -13.48 25.02
N SER A 283 5.03 -14.01 24.10
CA SER A 283 6.01 -13.23 23.31
C SER A 283 5.38 -12.53 22.11
N PHE A 284 4.07 -12.71 21.89
CA PHE A 284 3.29 -12.11 20.80
C PHE A 284 3.87 -12.37 19.40
N CYS A 285 4.50 -13.53 19.19
CA CYS A 285 5.12 -13.89 17.91
C CYS A 285 4.11 -13.82 16.74
N ALA A 286 2.84 -14.12 17.01
CA ALA A 286 1.74 -14.01 16.04
C ALA A 286 1.49 -12.58 15.52
N SER A 287 2.00 -11.53 16.18
CA SER A 287 1.88 -10.15 15.67
C SER A 287 2.64 -9.97 14.37
N CYS A 288 3.71 -10.72 14.17
CA CYS A 288 4.59 -10.64 13.00
C CYS A 288 4.55 -11.90 12.15
N HIS A 289 4.41 -13.08 12.75
CA HIS A 289 4.49 -14.37 12.06
C HIS A 289 3.12 -15.02 11.89
N ALA A 290 2.79 -15.38 10.65
CA ALA A 290 1.58 -16.14 10.36
C ALA A 290 1.78 -17.64 10.61
N VAL A 291 0.74 -18.31 11.12
CA VAL A 291 0.66 -19.76 11.33
C VAL A 291 -0.76 -20.23 10.97
N GLN A 292 -0.89 -21.39 10.32
CA GLN A 292 -2.21 -22.00 10.14
C GLN A 292 -2.76 -22.52 11.47
N ASN A 293 -4.02 -22.18 11.76
CA ASN A 293 -4.75 -22.75 12.88
C ASN A 293 -5.31 -24.15 12.54
N ALA A 294 -5.94 -24.82 13.51
CA ALA A 294 -6.50 -26.15 13.33
C ALA A 294 -7.60 -26.24 12.24
N ALA A 295 -8.22 -25.11 11.88
CA ALA A 295 -9.20 -25.02 10.80
C ALA A 295 -8.56 -24.71 9.43
N GLY A 296 -7.24 -24.69 9.34
CA GLY A 296 -6.48 -24.39 8.11
C GLY A 296 -6.41 -22.90 7.75
N ASN A 297 -6.94 -22.01 8.61
CA ASN A 297 -6.91 -20.58 8.34
C ASN A 297 -5.57 -19.98 8.79
N MET A 298 -5.00 -19.10 7.96
CA MET A 298 -3.83 -18.29 8.34
C MET A 298 -4.20 -17.30 9.45
N VAL A 299 -3.47 -17.36 10.56
CA VAL A 299 -3.61 -16.43 11.69
C VAL A 299 -2.25 -15.80 12.00
N GLY A 300 -2.24 -14.48 12.20
CA GLY A 300 -1.05 -13.73 12.59
C GLY A 300 -0.70 -12.62 11.60
N GLY A 301 0.50 -12.07 11.75
CA GLY A 301 1.05 -11.01 10.90
C GLY A 301 1.83 -11.55 9.71
N ASP A 302 2.09 -10.67 8.75
CA ASP A 302 2.77 -10.94 7.49
C ASP A 302 4.09 -10.16 7.36
N VAL A 303 4.66 -9.75 8.50
CA VAL A 303 5.91 -9.00 8.59
C VAL A 303 7.10 -9.94 8.71
N GLY A 304 6.97 -10.96 9.56
CA GLY A 304 7.91 -12.07 9.62
C GLY A 304 7.50 -13.20 8.68
N PRO A 305 8.41 -14.15 8.39
CA PRO A 305 8.09 -15.33 7.59
C PRO A 305 6.96 -16.16 8.23
N GLU A 306 6.16 -16.78 7.38
CA GLU A 306 5.19 -17.80 7.79
C GLU A 306 5.89 -18.98 8.49
N LEU A 307 5.39 -19.39 9.65
CA LEU A 307 5.98 -20.43 10.49
C LEU A 307 5.20 -21.75 10.50
N THR A 308 4.15 -21.89 9.67
CA THR A 308 3.31 -23.09 9.57
C THR A 308 4.10 -24.38 9.37
N ARG A 309 5.19 -24.30 8.59
CA ARG A 309 6.04 -25.45 8.20
C ARG A 309 7.51 -25.25 8.57
N GLY A 310 7.77 -24.39 9.57
CA GLY A 310 9.13 -23.96 9.94
C GLY A 310 10.10 -25.12 10.15
N GLY A 311 9.64 -26.22 10.73
CA GLY A 311 10.43 -27.43 10.98
C GLY A 311 10.90 -28.17 9.74
N ASN A 312 10.25 -28.00 8.58
CA ASN A 312 10.76 -28.53 7.31
C ASN A 312 11.92 -27.71 6.75
N LYS A 313 12.07 -26.45 7.17
CA LYS A 313 13.02 -25.49 6.60
C LYS A 313 14.30 -25.38 7.40
N VAL A 314 14.18 -25.17 8.71
CA VAL A 314 15.31 -24.72 9.52
C VAL A 314 15.99 -25.87 10.23
N LYS A 315 17.32 -25.84 10.28
CA LYS A 315 18.09 -26.75 11.13
C LYS A 315 17.92 -26.40 12.62
N PRO A 316 17.88 -27.39 13.54
CA PRO A 316 17.70 -27.13 14.96
C PRO A 316 18.73 -26.17 15.57
N GLU A 317 20.00 -26.35 15.24
CA GLU A 317 21.12 -25.52 15.70
C GLU A 317 20.99 -24.07 15.25
N TRP A 318 20.63 -23.85 13.97
CA TRP A 318 20.38 -22.53 13.42
C TRP A 318 19.23 -21.83 14.12
N LEU A 319 18.12 -22.55 14.37
CA LEU A 319 16.95 -21.95 15.00
C LEU A 319 17.25 -21.50 16.44
N GLN A 320 18.00 -22.29 17.20
CA GLN A 320 18.40 -21.90 18.55
C GLN A 320 19.31 -20.68 18.55
N ALA A 321 20.27 -20.60 17.62
CA ALA A 321 21.13 -19.44 17.48
C ALA A 321 20.35 -18.19 17.06
N TRP A 322 19.43 -18.32 16.10
CA TRP A 322 18.53 -17.26 15.65
C TRP A 322 17.64 -16.72 16.78
N LEU A 323 17.05 -17.59 17.60
CA LEU A 323 16.24 -17.18 18.75
C LEU A 323 17.09 -16.54 19.87
N ARG A 324 18.36 -16.91 19.98
CA ARG A 324 19.30 -16.31 20.94
C ARG A 324 19.63 -14.87 20.53
N ASN A 325 20.08 -14.65 19.30
CA ASN A 325 20.29 -13.31 18.76
C ASN A 325 20.24 -13.34 17.22
N PRO A 326 19.14 -12.87 16.59
CA PRO A 326 18.97 -12.96 15.15
C PRO A 326 19.94 -12.05 14.39
N ARG A 327 20.48 -10.99 15.02
CA ARG A 327 21.43 -10.07 14.38
C ARG A 327 22.82 -10.65 14.13
N ASN A 328 23.15 -11.77 14.78
CA ASN A 328 24.39 -12.47 14.49
C ASN A 328 24.36 -13.06 13.07
N TYR A 329 23.21 -13.57 12.65
CA TYR A 329 23.01 -14.12 11.31
C TYR A 329 22.64 -13.05 10.28
N ASP A 330 21.76 -12.11 10.65
CA ASP A 330 21.36 -11.00 9.79
C ASP A 330 21.34 -9.67 10.57
N PRO A 331 22.38 -8.83 10.42
CA PRO A 331 22.47 -7.55 11.12
C PRO A 331 21.32 -6.57 10.83
N ARG A 332 20.60 -6.76 9.71
CA ARG A 332 19.50 -5.88 9.26
C ARG A 332 18.11 -6.44 9.57
N THR A 333 18.02 -7.62 10.18
CA THR A 333 16.75 -8.29 10.46
C THR A 333 15.77 -7.39 11.21
N GLY A 334 14.52 -7.38 10.75
CA GLY A 334 13.40 -6.74 11.45
C GLY A 334 12.98 -7.48 12.72
N MET A 335 13.45 -8.72 12.95
CA MET A 335 13.13 -9.50 14.15
C MET A 335 13.88 -8.95 15.37
N PRO A 336 13.15 -8.51 16.43
CA PRO A 336 13.77 -8.03 17.65
C PRO A 336 14.59 -9.11 18.37
N HIS A 337 15.57 -8.67 19.15
CA HIS A 337 16.28 -9.53 20.08
C HIS A 337 15.47 -9.68 21.38
N TYR A 338 14.82 -10.83 21.57
CA TYR A 338 13.93 -11.11 22.71
C TYR A 338 14.63 -11.45 24.02
N ARG A 339 15.95 -11.72 23.98
CA ARG A 339 16.78 -12.03 25.14
C ARG A 339 16.25 -13.20 25.97
N PHE A 340 15.80 -14.25 25.28
CA PHE A 340 15.36 -15.49 25.92
C PHE A 340 16.54 -16.18 26.62
N ASN A 341 16.25 -16.80 27.77
CA ASN A 341 17.20 -17.71 28.41
C ASN A 341 17.22 -19.09 27.73
N ASP A 342 18.21 -19.93 28.03
CA ASP A 342 18.37 -21.23 27.38
C ASP A 342 17.13 -22.15 27.50
N PRO A 343 16.46 -22.28 28.67
CA PRO A 343 15.20 -23.03 28.76
C PRO A 343 14.08 -22.52 27.83
N GLN A 344 13.94 -21.19 27.72
CA GLN A 344 12.97 -20.57 26.81
C GLN A 344 13.31 -20.86 25.35
N ILE A 345 14.58 -20.75 24.96
CA ILE A 345 15.06 -21.07 23.62
C ILE A 345 14.78 -22.53 23.27
N ALA A 346 15.10 -23.48 24.16
CA ALA A 346 14.87 -24.90 23.93
C ALA A 346 13.37 -25.22 23.79
N THR A 347 12.53 -24.61 24.63
CA THR A 347 11.07 -24.79 24.63
C THR A 347 10.44 -24.25 23.33
N LEU A 348 10.81 -23.03 22.93
CA LEU A 348 10.28 -22.41 21.72
C LEU A 348 10.80 -23.11 20.45
N SER A 349 12.07 -23.52 20.45
CA SER A 349 12.66 -24.26 19.33
C SER A 349 11.95 -25.59 19.11
N GLY A 350 11.69 -26.36 20.18
CA GLY A 350 10.95 -27.62 20.09
C GLY A 350 9.55 -27.43 19.48
N PHE A 351 8.84 -26.40 19.92
CA PHE A 351 7.51 -26.08 19.37
C PHE A 351 7.55 -25.70 17.89
N LEU A 352 8.51 -24.88 17.47
CA LEU A 352 8.64 -24.43 16.08
C LEU A 352 9.16 -25.56 15.16
N LEU A 353 10.07 -26.41 15.63
CA LEU A 353 10.57 -27.57 14.88
C LEU A 353 9.50 -28.65 14.72
N ALA A 354 8.53 -28.74 15.63
CA ALA A 354 7.39 -29.64 15.49
C ALA A 354 6.41 -29.20 14.39
N LYS A 355 6.48 -27.94 13.91
CA LYS A 355 5.67 -27.42 12.80
C LYS A 355 6.17 -27.96 11.47
N THR A 356 5.75 -29.18 11.12
CA THR A 356 6.17 -29.88 9.91
C THR A 356 4.98 -30.36 9.07
N ASP A 357 5.26 -30.58 7.79
CA ASP A 357 4.44 -31.30 6.84
C ASP A 357 5.25 -32.47 6.28
N SER A 358 4.78 -33.69 6.47
CA SER A 358 5.45 -34.90 5.98
C SER A 358 5.51 -34.93 4.45
N ASP A 359 4.51 -34.39 3.77
CA ASP A 359 4.32 -34.59 2.34
C ASP A 359 5.20 -33.65 1.51
N LEU A 360 5.57 -32.50 2.08
CA LEU A 360 6.31 -31.43 1.40
C LEU A 360 7.66 -31.89 0.81
N LEU A 361 8.40 -32.72 1.55
CA LEU A 361 9.74 -33.19 1.15
C LEU A 361 9.80 -34.70 0.92
N ALA A 362 8.70 -35.45 1.15
CA ALA A 362 8.68 -36.90 1.08
C ALA A 362 9.21 -37.47 -0.25
N ASN A 363 8.93 -36.79 -1.37
CA ASN A 363 9.30 -37.24 -2.71
C ASN A 363 10.54 -36.53 -3.28
N VAL A 364 11.25 -35.74 -2.46
CA VAL A 364 12.44 -35.01 -2.90
C VAL A 364 13.69 -35.80 -2.51
N HIS A 365 14.23 -36.55 -3.46
CA HIS A 365 15.48 -37.29 -3.30
C HIS A 365 16.48 -36.80 -4.34
N LEU A 366 17.52 -36.10 -3.87
CA LEU A 366 18.56 -35.53 -4.73
C LEU A 366 19.88 -36.28 -4.50
N GLU A 367 20.49 -36.76 -5.57
CA GLU A 367 21.84 -37.33 -5.52
C GLU A 367 22.89 -36.25 -5.24
N ALA A 368 24.10 -36.65 -4.86
CA ALA A 368 25.22 -35.72 -4.70
C ALA A 368 25.44 -34.91 -5.98
N ALA A 369 25.64 -33.59 -5.84
CA ALA A 369 25.77 -32.70 -6.99
C ALA A 369 27.07 -32.94 -7.76
N THR A 370 26.99 -33.00 -9.08
CA THR A 370 28.19 -33.03 -9.93
C THR A 370 28.74 -31.61 -10.17
N PRO A 371 30.03 -31.46 -10.51
CA PRO A 371 30.61 -30.17 -10.88
C PRO A 371 29.86 -29.48 -12.04
N GLU A 372 29.36 -30.25 -13.01
CA GLU A 372 28.60 -29.75 -14.16
C GLU A 372 27.25 -29.19 -13.73
N GLN A 373 26.54 -29.87 -12.81
CA GLN A 373 25.28 -29.38 -12.25
C GLN A 373 25.49 -28.08 -11.47
N ILE A 374 26.56 -27.99 -10.67
CA ILE A 374 26.91 -26.76 -9.95
C ILE A 374 27.21 -25.62 -10.93
N ALA A 375 27.98 -25.88 -11.99
CA ALA A 375 28.30 -24.89 -13.01
C ALA A 375 27.07 -24.46 -13.83
N HIS A 376 26.14 -25.38 -14.10
CA HIS A 376 24.86 -25.06 -14.73
C HIS A 376 23.97 -24.23 -13.81
N GLY A 377 23.82 -24.62 -12.54
CA GLY A 377 23.08 -23.87 -11.53
C GLY A 377 23.57 -22.44 -11.37
N LYS A 378 24.89 -22.22 -11.38
CA LYS A 378 25.49 -20.87 -11.35
C LYS A 378 25.03 -19.99 -12.52
N ARG A 379 24.98 -20.56 -13.73
CA ARG A 379 24.49 -19.86 -14.93
C ARG A 379 23.02 -19.51 -14.78
N LEU A 380 22.18 -20.49 -14.40
CA LEU A 380 20.74 -20.28 -14.19
C LEU A 380 20.45 -19.19 -13.15
N VAL A 381 21.13 -19.21 -12.00
CA VAL A 381 21.00 -18.17 -10.96
C VAL A 381 21.30 -16.77 -11.48
N SER A 382 22.26 -16.65 -12.40
CA SER A 382 22.61 -15.39 -13.05
C SER A 382 21.56 -15.00 -14.11
N ASP A 383 21.14 -15.94 -14.94
CA ASP A 383 20.21 -15.74 -16.06
C ASP A 383 18.79 -15.38 -15.60
N TYR A 384 18.35 -15.94 -14.48
CA TYR A 384 17.07 -15.58 -13.84
C TYR A 384 17.17 -14.32 -12.97
N GLY A 385 18.35 -13.72 -12.83
CA GLY A 385 18.56 -12.49 -12.08
C GLY A 385 18.27 -12.64 -10.59
N CYS A 386 18.54 -13.81 -9.99
CA CYS A 386 18.27 -14.05 -8.56
C CYS A 386 19.02 -13.03 -7.68
N ALA A 387 20.18 -12.55 -8.14
CA ALA A 387 20.99 -11.54 -7.47
C ALA A 387 20.38 -10.11 -7.50
N SER A 388 19.30 -9.88 -8.26
CA SER A 388 18.55 -8.61 -8.21
C SER A 388 17.89 -8.42 -6.83
N CYS A 389 17.45 -9.52 -6.20
CA CYS A 389 16.87 -9.53 -4.86
C CYS A 389 17.88 -10.04 -3.82
N HIS A 390 18.47 -11.21 -4.06
CA HIS A 390 19.31 -11.90 -3.08
C HIS A 390 20.76 -11.48 -3.16
N GLU A 391 21.43 -11.41 -2.01
CA GLU A 391 22.89 -11.44 -1.98
C GLU A 391 23.36 -12.89 -2.12
N ILE A 392 24.20 -13.16 -3.12
CA ILE A 392 24.70 -14.51 -3.42
C ILE A 392 26.22 -14.38 -3.64
N ALA A 393 27.00 -15.10 -2.85
CA ALA A 393 28.46 -15.04 -2.94
C ALA A 393 28.95 -15.32 -4.37
N GLY A 394 29.82 -14.47 -4.91
CA GLY A 394 30.38 -14.66 -6.26
C GLY A 394 29.43 -14.41 -7.43
N ILE A 395 28.19 -13.96 -7.21
CA ILE A 395 27.25 -13.53 -8.27
C ILE A 395 27.03 -12.01 -8.15
N LYS A 396 27.27 -11.29 -9.23
CA LYS A 396 27.05 -9.84 -9.28
C LYS A 396 25.57 -9.55 -9.54
N LYS A 397 25.08 -8.45 -8.96
CA LYS A 397 23.74 -7.95 -9.29
C LYS A 397 23.70 -7.55 -10.78
N PRO A 398 22.70 -8.00 -11.54
CA PRO A 398 22.59 -7.61 -12.95
C PRO A 398 22.17 -6.15 -13.07
N GLU A 399 22.74 -5.44 -14.04
CA GLU A 399 22.33 -4.08 -14.39
C GLU A 399 21.27 -4.14 -15.50
N ASN A 400 20.24 -3.29 -15.43
CA ASN A 400 19.18 -3.19 -16.44
C ASN A 400 18.50 -4.54 -16.79
N PHE A 401 18.29 -5.38 -15.78
CA PHE A 401 17.76 -6.74 -15.96
C PHE A 401 16.35 -6.77 -16.57
N ALA A 402 15.50 -5.79 -16.26
CA ALA A 402 14.15 -5.68 -16.82
C ALA A 402 13.86 -4.28 -17.38
N PRO A 403 12.84 -4.13 -18.25
CA PRO A 403 12.47 -2.83 -18.81
C PRO A 403 12.10 -1.81 -17.74
N GLU A 404 12.49 -0.55 -17.95
CA GLU A 404 12.07 0.57 -17.11
C GLU A 404 10.55 0.80 -17.21
N LEU A 405 9.89 1.07 -16.08
CA LEU A 405 8.44 1.27 -15.99
C LEU A 405 8.03 2.71 -15.69
N SER A 406 8.97 3.65 -15.56
CA SER A 406 8.72 5.05 -15.15
C SER A 406 7.72 5.81 -16.03
N HIS A 407 7.53 5.37 -17.28
CA HIS A 407 6.64 5.98 -18.27
C HIS A 407 5.64 4.98 -18.88
N ILE A 408 5.45 3.82 -18.26
CA ILE A 408 4.62 2.74 -18.85
C ILE A 408 3.17 3.18 -19.11
N GLY A 409 2.62 4.08 -18.30
CA GLY A 409 1.27 4.63 -18.42
C GLY A 409 1.06 5.55 -19.62
N SER A 410 2.15 5.92 -20.31
CA SER A 410 2.19 6.72 -21.54
C SER A 410 2.61 5.92 -22.78
N LYS A 411 2.92 4.62 -22.64
CA LYS A 411 3.49 3.85 -23.75
C LYS A 411 2.53 3.77 -24.94
N PRO A 412 2.96 4.13 -26.17
CA PRO A 412 2.11 4.08 -27.36
C PRO A 412 1.60 2.67 -27.63
N VAL A 413 0.31 2.53 -27.92
CA VAL A 413 -0.36 1.25 -28.21
C VAL A 413 0.28 0.58 -29.42
N THR A 414 0.75 1.37 -30.38
CA THR A 414 1.47 0.91 -31.58
C THR A 414 2.80 0.21 -31.29
N GLN A 415 3.37 0.39 -30.10
CA GLN A 415 4.61 -0.26 -29.66
C GLN A 415 4.36 -1.48 -28.76
N LEU A 416 3.10 -1.90 -28.59
CA LEU A 416 2.70 -3.00 -27.72
C LEU A 416 2.40 -4.25 -28.53
N ILE A 417 2.80 -5.40 -28.00
CA ILE A 417 2.47 -6.70 -28.55
C ILE A 417 1.28 -7.24 -27.76
N PHE A 418 0.18 -7.51 -28.45
CA PHE A 418 -1.06 -8.03 -27.86
C PHE A 418 -1.19 -9.54 -28.12
N LEU A 419 -1.76 -10.25 -27.15
CA LEU A 419 -2.11 -11.66 -27.30
C LEU A 419 -3.37 -11.81 -28.17
N PRO A 420 -3.55 -12.94 -28.88
CA PRO A 420 -4.79 -13.19 -29.61
C PRO A 420 -6.03 -13.07 -28.72
N GLY A 421 -7.02 -12.28 -29.14
CA GLY A 421 -8.27 -12.05 -28.41
C GLY A 421 -8.20 -11.04 -27.25
N MET A 422 -7.04 -10.44 -27.00
CA MET A 422 -6.89 -9.34 -26.03
C MET A 422 -7.42 -8.02 -26.62
N PRO A 423 -8.13 -7.17 -25.86
CA PRO A 423 -8.44 -5.82 -26.31
C PRO A 423 -7.16 -4.99 -26.51
N HIS A 424 -7.09 -4.20 -27.58
CA HIS A 424 -5.90 -3.43 -27.94
C HIS A 424 -5.83 -2.11 -27.16
N THR A 425 -5.75 -2.18 -25.84
CA THR A 425 -5.62 -1.01 -24.96
C THR A 425 -4.41 -1.15 -24.03
N LEU A 426 -3.83 -0.02 -23.62
CA LEU A 426 -2.69 -0.03 -22.70
C LEU A 426 -3.03 -0.68 -21.33
N PRO A 427 -4.18 -0.41 -20.68
CA PRO A 427 -4.56 -1.13 -19.46
C PRO A 427 -4.63 -2.65 -19.64
N ASP A 428 -5.22 -3.14 -20.73
CA ASP A 428 -5.33 -4.58 -21.00
C ASP A 428 -3.97 -5.24 -21.26
N TYR A 429 -3.06 -4.53 -21.93
CA TYR A 429 -1.68 -4.97 -22.09
C TYR A 429 -0.95 -5.09 -20.75
N ILE A 430 -1.03 -4.07 -19.88
CA ILE A 430 -0.38 -4.06 -18.56
C ILE A 430 -0.94 -5.20 -17.70
N ALA A 431 -2.26 -5.30 -17.60
CA ALA A 431 -2.92 -6.35 -16.83
C ALA A 431 -2.56 -7.74 -17.36
N GLY A 432 -2.51 -7.93 -18.67
CA GLY A 432 -2.08 -9.17 -19.31
C GLY A 432 -0.64 -9.54 -18.98
N LYS A 433 0.29 -8.57 -19.03
CA LYS A 433 1.70 -8.76 -18.68
C LYS A 433 1.90 -9.17 -17.23
N ILE A 434 1.16 -8.58 -16.30
CA ILE A 434 1.19 -8.96 -14.88
C ILE A 434 0.62 -10.37 -14.70
N LYS A 435 -0.51 -10.66 -15.35
CA LYS A 435 -1.24 -11.91 -15.18
C LYS A 435 -0.47 -13.12 -15.72
N GLN A 436 0.11 -13.02 -16.91
CA GLN A 436 0.79 -14.13 -17.59
C GLN A 436 1.94 -13.60 -18.46
N PRO A 437 3.06 -13.15 -17.86
CA PRO A 437 4.12 -12.46 -18.62
C PRO A 437 4.74 -13.32 -19.72
N ARG A 438 4.87 -14.63 -19.49
CA ARG A 438 5.59 -15.57 -20.37
C ARG A 438 4.84 -15.97 -21.64
N THR A 439 3.54 -15.70 -21.73
CA THR A 439 2.76 -15.98 -22.95
C THR A 439 3.05 -15.00 -24.08
N PHE A 440 3.64 -13.84 -23.76
CA PHE A 440 3.96 -12.81 -24.76
C PHE A 440 5.22 -13.11 -25.57
N SER A 441 6.15 -13.89 -25.03
CA SER A 441 7.34 -14.36 -25.75
C SER A 441 8.03 -15.49 -24.96
N PRO A 442 8.48 -16.58 -25.62
CA PRO A 442 9.16 -17.70 -24.96
C PRO A 442 10.43 -17.32 -24.18
N GLY A 443 11.10 -16.23 -24.54
CA GLY A 443 12.35 -15.79 -23.90
C GLY A 443 12.15 -15.00 -22.60
N LEU A 444 10.91 -14.64 -22.23
CA LEU A 444 10.66 -13.80 -21.06
C LEU A 444 10.90 -14.56 -19.76
N LYS A 445 11.74 -13.96 -18.90
CA LYS A 445 12.10 -14.52 -17.58
C LYS A 445 11.28 -13.95 -16.42
N MET A 446 10.47 -12.92 -16.66
CA MET A 446 9.57 -12.35 -15.65
C MET A 446 8.77 -13.48 -14.98
N PRO A 447 8.81 -13.56 -13.64
CA PRO A 447 8.23 -14.67 -12.92
C PRO A 447 6.71 -14.55 -12.85
N GLN A 448 6.07 -15.66 -12.50
CA GLN A 448 4.62 -15.72 -12.36
C GLN A 448 4.23 -15.38 -10.92
N TYR A 449 3.38 -14.37 -10.77
CA TYR A 449 2.76 -14.00 -9.51
C TYR A 449 1.34 -14.57 -9.43
N ALA A 450 0.90 -14.93 -8.22
CA ALA A 450 -0.44 -15.46 -7.95
C ALA A 450 -1.39 -14.34 -7.48
N PHE A 451 -1.51 -13.26 -8.27
CA PHE A 451 -2.37 -12.13 -7.93
C PHE A 451 -3.85 -12.41 -8.19
N THR A 452 -4.70 -11.94 -7.29
CA THR A 452 -6.15 -11.87 -7.52
C THR A 452 -6.48 -10.83 -8.61
N PRO A 453 -7.64 -10.91 -9.26
CA PRO A 453 -8.07 -9.90 -10.23
C PRO A 453 -8.03 -8.46 -9.68
N ALA A 454 -8.44 -8.27 -8.43
CA ALA A 454 -8.39 -6.96 -7.76
C ALA A 454 -6.94 -6.46 -7.59
N GLN A 455 -6.00 -7.33 -7.22
CA GLN A 455 -4.58 -6.94 -7.12
C GLN A 455 -3.97 -6.58 -8.48
N ILE A 456 -4.33 -7.30 -9.55
CA ILE A 456 -3.92 -6.97 -10.92
C ILE A 456 -4.46 -5.59 -11.31
N ASP A 457 -5.73 -5.32 -10.99
CA ASP A 457 -6.34 -4.02 -11.25
C ASP A 457 -5.65 -2.90 -10.45
N SER A 458 -5.30 -3.13 -9.18
CA SER A 458 -4.54 -2.19 -8.36
C SER A 458 -3.15 -1.90 -8.93
N LEU A 459 -2.39 -2.95 -9.30
CA LEU A 459 -1.08 -2.80 -9.95
C LEU A 459 -1.19 -2.04 -11.28
N THR A 460 -2.19 -2.36 -12.09
CA THR A 460 -2.45 -1.68 -13.36
C THR A 460 -2.75 -0.20 -13.14
N THR A 461 -3.57 0.14 -12.15
CA THR A 461 -3.83 1.54 -11.74
C THR A 461 -2.53 2.27 -11.37
N ALA A 462 -1.67 1.67 -10.53
CA ALA A 462 -0.43 2.31 -10.12
C ALA A 462 0.55 2.50 -11.28
N LEU A 463 0.64 1.53 -12.20
CA LEU A 463 1.48 1.64 -13.39
C LEU A 463 0.94 2.66 -14.40
N LEU A 464 -0.38 2.79 -14.55
CA LEU A 464 -1.00 3.82 -15.39
C LEU A 464 -0.71 5.24 -14.87
N ALA A 465 -0.50 5.42 -13.57
CA ALA A 465 -0.11 6.70 -12.96
C ALA A 465 1.35 7.10 -13.30
N LEU A 466 2.19 6.15 -13.72
CA LEU A 466 3.56 6.38 -14.17
C LEU A 466 3.55 6.76 -15.65
N ASN A 467 3.19 8.01 -15.94
CA ASN A 467 3.03 8.53 -17.29
C ASN A 467 3.79 9.85 -17.48
N ASP A 468 3.81 10.36 -18.71
CA ASP A 468 4.61 11.55 -19.02
C ASP A 468 4.08 12.79 -18.32
N ARG A 469 2.76 12.90 -18.12
CA ARG A 469 2.18 14.03 -17.38
C ARG A 469 2.69 14.05 -15.96
N SER A 470 2.67 12.90 -15.25
CA SER A 470 3.13 12.85 -13.87
C SER A 470 4.59 13.28 -13.70
N ASN A 471 5.43 13.04 -14.70
CA ASN A 471 6.84 13.45 -14.74
C ASN A 471 7.08 14.91 -15.17
N THR A 472 6.13 15.54 -15.88
CA THR A 472 6.28 16.90 -16.43
C THR A 472 5.38 17.93 -15.74
N LEU A 473 4.62 17.52 -14.72
CA LEU A 473 3.72 18.40 -13.96
C LEU A 473 4.47 19.58 -13.33
N PRO A 474 3.89 20.80 -13.37
CA PRO A 474 4.38 21.93 -12.60
C PRO A 474 4.44 21.59 -11.10
N PRO A 475 5.51 21.99 -10.37
CA PRO A 475 5.64 21.72 -8.95
C PRO A 475 4.47 22.24 -8.09
N SER A 476 3.80 23.31 -8.53
CA SER A 476 2.61 23.89 -7.87
C SER A 476 1.39 22.95 -7.86
N LEU A 477 1.34 21.99 -8.79
CA LEU A 477 0.24 21.02 -8.91
C LEU A 477 0.62 19.64 -8.34
N ALA A 478 1.89 19.43 -8.00
CA ALA A 478 2.37 18.20 -7.42
C ALA A 478 2.20 18.21 -5.90
N VAL A 479 1.60 17.16 -5.35
CA VAL A 479 1.53 16.91 -3.92
C VAL A 479 2.61 15.89 -3.56
N ALA A 480 3.70 16.41 -3.00
CA ALA A 480 4.85 15.61 -2.61
C ALA A 480 4.50 14.57 -1.53
N THR A 481 5.21 13.46 -1.54
CA THR A 481 5.21 12.55 -0.39
C THR A 481 6.01 13.17 0.74
N THR A 482 5.63 12.90 1.99
CA THR A 482 6.50 13.21 3.13
C THR A 482 7.76 12.36 3.01
N PRO A 483 8.97 12.95 2.93
CA PRO A 483 10.20 12.17 2.91
C PRO A 483 10.33 11.32 4.17
N GLU A 484 10.89 10.12 4.02
CA GLU A 484 11.27 9.31 5.18
C GLU A 484 12.46 9.99 5.87
N SER A 485 12.40 10.06 7.21
CA SER A 485 13.48 10.63 8.00
C SER A 485 14.63 9.65 8.15
N ASP A 486 15.86 10.17 8.23
CA ASP A 486 17.07 9.40 8.55
C ASP A 486 17.40 9.42 10.05
N TYR A 487 16.45 9.85 10.89
CA TYR A 487 16.63 9.97 12.34
C TYR A 487 17.19 8.67 12.96
N GLN A 488 18.33 8.81 13.64
CA GLN A 488 18.93 7.76 14.45
C GLN A 488 19.06 8.23 15.90
N PRO A 489 18.53 7.48 16.88
CA PRO A 489 18.68 7.79 18.29
C PRO A 489 20.15 7.62 18.72
N ALA A 490 20.62 8.51 19.58
CA ALA A 490 22.02 8.53 20.03
C ALA A 490 22.23 7.71 21.32
N GLY A 491 23.51 7.47 21.65
CA GLY A 491 23.91 6.95 22.95
C GLY A 491 23.51 5.50 23.22
N LYS A 492 23.36 5.15 24.51
CA LYS A 492 23.00 3.78 24.93
C LYS A 492 21.56 3.44 24.57
N ALA A 493 20.64 4.38 24.78
CA ALA A 493 19.25 4.23 24.35
C ALA A 493 19.14 3.94 22.84
N GLY A 494 19.92 4.62 21.98
CA GLY A 494 19.90 4.34 20.55
C GLY A 494 20.39 2.94 20.18
N LYS A 495 21.44 2.45 20.86
CA LYS A 495 21.90 1.05 20.72
C LYS A 495 20.83 0.05 21.17
N LEU A 496 20.13 0.32 22.27
CA LEU A 496 19.02 -0.51 22.73
C LEU A 496 17.83 -0.49 21.76
N MET A 497 17.44 0.68 21.25
CA MET A 497 16.37 0.80 20.26
C MET A 497 16.72 0.04 18.97
N THR A 498 17.98 0.08 18.57
CA THR A 498 18.49 -0.72 17.45
C THR A 498 18.43 -2.21 17.77
N ASP A 499 18.88 -2.64 18.96
CA ASP A 499 18.85 -4.04 19.42
C ASP A 499 17.42 -4.60 19.59
N LEU A 500 16.46 -3.76 19.92
CA LEU A 500 15.06 -4.14 20.04
C LEU A 500 14.28 -3.95 18.73
N ALA A 501 14.94 -3.47 17.67
CA ALA A 501 14.33 -3.13 16.39
C ALA A 501 13.10 -2.22 16.54
N CYS A 502 13.16 -1.19 17.39
CA CYS A 502 11.99 -0.32 17.66
C CYS A 502 11.36 0.25 16.37
N PHE A 503 12.19 0.61 15.39
CA PHE A 503 11.76 1.16 14.11
C PHE A 503 11.07 0.16 13.17
N SER A 504 11.17 -1.15 13.39
CA SER A 504 10.39 -2.11 12.61
C SER A 504 8.90 -2.04 12.95
N CYS A 505 8.57 -1.56 14.14
CA CYS A 505 7.20 -1.40 14.61
C CYS A 505 6.74 0.06 14.69
N HIS A 506 7.58 0.93 15.26
CA HIS A 506 7.24 2.30 15.61
C HIS A 506 7.83 3.31 14.64
N ARG A 507 7.02 4.31 14.28
CA ARG A 507 7.51 5.52 13.65
C ARG A 507 7.96 6.52 14.71
N ILE A 508 9.12 7.12 14.54
CA ILE A 508 9.68 8.15 15.43
C ILE A 508 10.39 9.19 14.59
N ASN A 509 10.02 10.47 14.75
CA ASN A 509 10.56 11.58 13.95
C ASN A 509 10.50 11.32 12.44
N GLY A 510 9.47 10.62 11.95
CA GLY A 510 9.31 10.27 10.53
C GLY A 510 10.11 9.07 10.03
N HIS A 511 10.86 8.37 10.89
CA HIS A 511 11.60 7.14 10.56
C HIS A 511 10.92 5.91 11.18
N GLY A 512 10.86 4.79 10.46
CA GLY A 512 10.31 3.51 10.94
C GLY A 512 8.92 3.15 10.43
N GLY A 513 8.35 2.07 10.97
CA GLY A 513 7.10 1.47 10.52
C GLY A 513 5.83 2.04 11.15
N ASP A 514 4.68 1.68 10.57
CA ASP A 514 3.34 2.07 11.04
C ASP A 514 2.59 0.91 11.74
N MET A 515 3.32 -0.15 12.11
CA MET A 515 2.73 -1.32 12.78
C MET A 515 2.18 -0.97 14.17
N ALA A 516 2.91 -0.09 14.87
CA ALA A 516 2.63 0.36 16.22
C ALA A 516 2.49 1.90 16.24
N PRO A 517 2.01 2.49 17.34
CA PRO A 517 1.82 3.93 17.41
C PRO A 517 3.10 4.72 17.16
N ASP A 518 2.96 5.88 16.53
CA ASP A 518 4.03 6.86 16.39
C ASP A 518 4.46 7.37 17.79
N LEU A 519 5.76 7.27 18.10
CA LEU A 519 6.35 7.64 19.39
C LEU A 519 7.07 8.99 19.37
N THR A 520 6.99 9.75 18.29
CA THR A 520 7.67 11.05 18.10
C THR A 520 7.51 11.97 19.31
N TRP A 521 6.31 11.98 19.92
CA TRP A 521 5.96 12.84 21.06
C TRP A 521 5.64 12.07 22.34
N GLU A 522 6.13 10.83 22.46
CA GLU A 522 5.72 9.96 23.56
C GLU A 522 6.13 10.51 24.93
N GLY A 523 7.27 11.20 25.02
CA GLY A 523 7.75 11.82 26.25
C GLY A 523 6.86 12.95 26.78
N SER A 524 6.14 13.68 25.92
CA SER A 524 5.13 14.67 26.34
C SER A 524 3.78 14.01 26.68
N SER A 525 3.53 12.85 26.08
CA SER A 525 2.25 12.14 26.16
C SER A 525 2.08 11.36 27.46
N VAL A 526 3.08 10.58 27.86
CA VAL A 526 2.94 9.60 28.95
C VAL A 526 3.61 10.03 30.25
N GLN A 527 3.19 9.40 31.35
CA GLN A 527 3.83 9.49 32.66
C GLN A 527 5.00 8.51 32.75
N ARG A 528 6.11 8.93 33.42
CA ARG A 528 7.35 8.14 33.50
C ARG A 528 7.12 6.79 34.17
N GLU A 529 6.41 6.78 35.30
CA GLU A 529 6.14 5.57 36.08
C GLU A 529 5.40 4.53 35.25
N TRP A 530 4.43 4.98 34.43
CA TRP A 530 3.71 4.09 33.53
C TRP A 530 4.63 3.50 32.46
N LEU A 531 5.49 4.32 31.85
CA LEU A 531 6.39 3.86 30.79
C LEU A 531 7.39 2.81 31.31
N VAL A 532 7.92 2.99 32.52
CA VAL A 532 8.77 1.99 33.19
C VAL A 532 8.02 0.66 33.36
N GLN A 533 6.79 0.70 33.89
CA GLN A 533 6.00 -0.52 34.09
C GLN A 533 5.61 -1.17 32.77
N PHE A 534 5.32 -0.37 31.74
CA PHE A 534 4.96 -0.85 30.42
C PHE A 534 6.12 -1.59 29.74
N PHE A 535 7.37 -1.12 29.88
CA PHE A 535 8.53 -1.87 29.37
C PHE A 535 8.79 -3.17 30.13
N LYS A 536 8.54 -3.21 31.45
CA LYS A 536 8.70 -4.43 32.26
C LYS A 536 7.64 -5.48 31.94
N ASN A 537 6.40 -5.04 31.76
CA ASN A 537 5.26 -5.90 31.48
C ASN A 537 4.22 -5.18 30.58
N PRO A 538 4.38 -5.27 29.24
CA PRO A 538 3.50 -4.56 28.33
C PRO A 538 2.07 -5.14 28.38
N GLY A 539 1.13 -4.32 28.87
CA GLY A 539 -0.30 -4.65 28.89
C GLY A 539 -1.00 -4.42 27.54
N THR A 540 -2.22 -4.96 27.40
CA THR A 540 -3.03 -4.75 26.18
C THR A 540 -3.76 -3.40 26.22
N LEU A 541 -3.39 -2.48 25.32
CA LEU A 541 -4.04 -1.16 25.22
C LEU A 541 -5.24 -1.12 24.26
N ARG A 542 -5.24 -1.99 23.25
CA ARG A 542 -6.30 -2.10 22.24
C ARG A 542 -6.68 -3.58 22.10
N PRO A 543 -7.68 -4.06 22.86
CA PRO A 543 -8.05 -5.48 22.88
C PRO A 543 -8.43 -6.04 21.50
N SER A 544 -8.94 -5.19 20.61
CA SER A 544 -9.33 -5.53 19.24
C SER A 544 -8.16 -5.74 18.28
N LEU A 545 -6.93 -5.32 18.63
CA LEU A 545 -5.76 -5.49 17.77
C LEU A 545 -4.96 -6.75 18.12
N ILE A 546 -4.52 -7.44 17.06
CA ILE A 546 -3.60 -8.59 17.15
C ILE A 546 -2.19 -8.11 17.51
N ARG A 547 -1.80 -6.91 17.04
CA ARG A 547 -0.47 -6.33 17.21
C ARG A 547 -0.28 -5.80 18.65
N ARG A 548 0.72 -6.31 19.35
CA ARG A 548 1.02 -5.98 20.75
C ARG A 548 2.50 -5.78 20.97
N MET A 549 2.85 -4.97 21.97
CA MET A 549 4.24 -4.74 22.34
C MET A 549 4.82 -6.01 22.98
N PRO A 550 5.92 -6.57 22.45
CA PRO A 550 6.53 -7.78 23.00
C PRO A 550 7.25 -7.55 24.33
N ARG A 551 7.42 -8.61 25.11
CA ARG A 551 8.25 -8.61 26.31
C ARG A 551 9.70 -8.96 25.95
N PHE A 552 10.57 -7.96 25.96
CA PHE A 552 11.99 -8.10 25.57
C PHE A 552 12.95 -8.50 26.70
N ASN A 553 12.44 -8.85 27.89
CA ASN A 553 13.24 -9.28 29.05
C ASN A 553 14.40 -8.32 29.41
N LEU A 554 14.13 -7.01 29.38
CA LEU A 554 15.08 -5.97 29.75
C LEU A 554 15.35 -5.96 31.25
N ASN A 555 16.57 -5.58 31.64
CA ASN A 555 16.89 -5.30 33.03
C ASN A 555 16.49 -3.87 33.43
N ASP A 556 16.49 -3.59 34.73
CA ASP A 556 16.04 -2.30 35.26
C ASP A 556 16.88 -1.11 34.78
N ALA A 557 18.19 -1.28 34.55
CA ALA A 557 19.03 -0.21 34.04
C ALA A 557 18.68 0.15 32.59
N GLU A 558 18.41 -0.86 31.75
CA GLU A 558 18.01 -0.67 30.36
C GLU A 558 16.61 -0.06 30.24
N VAL A 559 15.66 -0.49 31.09
CA VAL A 559 14.32 0.09 31.16
C VAL A 559 14.40 1.57 31.51
N ASN A 560 15.21 1.93 32.53
CA ASN A 560 15.38 3.33 32.90
C ASN A 560 16.08 4.14 31.80
N GLU A 561 17.12 3.61 31.17
CA GLU A 561 17.81 4.27 30.06
C GLU A 561 16.85 4.60 28.90
N LEU A 562 16.06 3.64 28.45
CA LEU A 562 15.06 3.86 27.38
C LEU A 562 13.99 4.85 27.80
N THR A 563 13.48 4.71 29.03
CA THR A 563 12.46 5.60 29.59
C THR A 563 12.98 7.03 29.65
N ASP A 564 14.14 7.26 30.25
CA ASP A 564 14.68 8.59 30.44
C ASP A 564 15.02 9.27 29.10
N TYR A 565 15.52 8.50 28.13
CA TYR A 565 15.70 8.99 26.76
C TYR A 565 14.37 9.43 26.13
N ILE A 566 13.34 8.58 26.15
CA ILE A 566 12.02 8.91 25.59
C ILE A 566 11.43 10.14 26.29
N MET A 567 11.49 10.18 27.61
CA MET A 567 10.96 11.27 28.43
C MET A 567 11.71 12.59 28.23
N THR A 568 12.93 12.57 27.69
CA THR A 568 13.74 13.76 27.46
C THR A 568 13.70 14.21 26.00
N VAL A 569 13.84 13.27 25.06
CA VAL A 569 14.07 13.55 23.63
C VAL A 569 12.76 13.64 22.85
N TYR A 570 11.76 12.83 23.18
CA TYR A 570 10.50 12.75 22.44
C TYR A 570 9.46 13.72 22.99
N GLN A 571 9.84 14.99 23.07
CA GLN A 571 9.03 16.10 23.54
C GLN A 571 8.50 16.93 22.37
N THR A 572 7.20 17.25 22.37
CA THR A 572 6.66 18.25 21.45
C THR A 572 6.84 19.66 22.04
N PRO A 573 7.32 20.63 21.27
CA PRO A 573 7.42 22.02 21.74
C PRO A 573 6.05 22.68 21.93
N ALA A 574 4.97 22.08 21.40
CA ALA A 574 3.61 22.63 21.49
C ALA A 574 2.94 22.40 22.85
N ILE A 575 3.49 21.51 23.68
CA ILE A 575 2.87 21.10 24.94
C ILE A 575 3.93 21.16 26.04
N ASP A 576 3.73 22.07 27.00
CA ASP A 576 4.35 21.93 28.31
C ASP A 576 3.62 20.81 29.06
N ARG A 577 4.28 19.65 29.18
CA ARG A 577 3.73 18.43 29.79
C ARG A 577 3.24 18.66 31.21
N ASP A 578 3.90 19.53 31.95
CA ASP A 578 3.69 19.72 33.38
C ASP A 578 2.78 20.94 33.67
N SER A 579 2.25 21.59 32.61
CA SER A 579 1.36 22.76 32.70
C SER A 579 -0.01 22.50 33.32
N MET A 580 -0.38 21.22 33.53
CA MET A 580 -1.64 20.82 34.14
C MET A 580 -1.42 19.74 35.20
N PRO A 581 -2.11 19.82 36.37
CA PRO A 581 -1.88 18.90 37.46
C PRO A 581 -2.47 17.51 37.18
N LEU A 582 -1.87 16.46 37.75
CA LEU A 582 -2.38 15.08 37.69
C LEU A 582 -3.40 14.76 38.80
N SER A 583 -3.74 15.74 39.64
CA SER A 583 -4.66 15.61 40.79
C SER A 583 -5.21 17.00 41.17
N GLY A 584 -6.13 17.05 42.14
CA GLY A 584 -6.65 18.32 42.66
C GLY A 584 -7.83 18.92 41.87
N TYR A 585 -8.41 18.19 40.92
CA TYR A 585 -9.63 18.58 40.23
C TYR A 585 -10.85 18.51 41.16
N SER A 586 -11.78 19.45 41.05
CA SER A 586 -13.00 19.44 41.86
C SER A 586 -13.97 18.34 41.41
N GLN A 587 -14.81 17.85 42.33
CA GLN A 587 -15.84 16.87 41.99
C GLN A 587 -16.81 17.38 40.90
N GLY A 588 -17.12 18.67 40.90
CA GLY A 588 -17.95 19.30 39.87
C GLY A 588 -17.30 19.22 38.48
N GLN A 589 -15.98 19.42 38.37
CA GLN A 589 -15.27 19.28 37.08
C GLN A 589 -15.25 17.84 36.58
N VAL A 590 -15.02 16.88 37.48
CA VAL A 590 -15.01 15.44 37.14
C VAL A 590 -16.39 14.99 36.67
N GLU A 591 -17.46 15.40 37.35
CA GLU A 591 -18.83 15.03 36.98
C GLU A 591 -19.26 15.69 35.66
N LEU A 592 -18.91 16.96 35.44
CA LEU A 592 -19.13 17.62 34.14
C LEU A 592 -18.39 16.88 33.01
N GLY A 593 -17.12 16.51 33.23
CA GLY A 593 -16.35 15.72 32.25
C GLY A 593 -17.01 14.38 31.93
N LYS A 594 -17.53 13.69 32.94
CA LYS A 594 -18.28 12.44 32.77
C LYS A 594 -19.55 12.65 31.94
N GLN A 595 -20.31 13.70 32.20
CA GLN A 595 -21.51 14.04 31.42
C GLN A 595 -21.18 14.36 29.96
N LEU A 596 -20.08 15.08 29.71
CA LEU A 596 -19.60 15.36 28.34
C LEU A 596 -19.17 14.08 27.62
N PHE A 597 -18.48 13.18 28.33
CA PHE A 597 -18.01 11.90 27.79
C PHE A 597 -19.18 11.02 27.34
N TYR A 598 -20.17 10.82 28.21
CA TYR A 598 -21.31 9.92 27.96
C TYR A 598 -22.46 10.54 27.17
N GLY A 599 -22.63 11.87 27.27
CA GLY A 599 -23.69 12.62 26.61
C GLY A 599 -23.21 13.28 25.33
N LYS A 600 -22.78 14.55 25.43
CA LYS A 600 -22.54 15.44 24.28
C LYS A 600 -21.64 14.83 23.20
N TYR A 601 -20.52 14.21 23.60
CA TYR A 601 -19.53 13.70 22.64
C TYR A 601 -19.64 12.20 22.39
N SER A 602 -20.38 11.48 23.25
CA SER A 602 -20.61 10.03 23.14
C SER A 602 -19.32 9.23 22.94
N CYS A 603 -18.28 9.58 23.69
CA CYS A 603 -16.94 9.00 23.58
C CYS A 603 -16.93 7.48 23.84
N GLN A 604 -17.86 6.98 24.65
CA GLN A 604 -18.07 5.56 24.95
C GLN A 604 -18.42 4.71 23.72
N GLY A 605 -18.90 5.35 22.64
CA GLY A 605 -19.14 4.67 21.37
C GLY A 605 -17.85 4.15 20.73
N CYS A 606 -16.70 4.76 21.06
CA CYS A 606 -15.39 4.38 20.55
C CYS A 606 -14.42 3.90 21.63
N HIS A 607 -14.49 4.43 22.85
CA HIS A 607 -13.57 4.14 23.96
C HIS A 607 -14.25 3.39 25.11
N ILE A 608 -13.48 2.59 25.85
CA ILE A 608 -13.94 1.91 27.07
C ILE A 608 -13.36 2.65 28.29
N VAL A 609 -14.20 3.17 29.17
CA VAL A 609 -13.83 3.62 30.52
C VAL A 609 -14.33 2.61 31.55
N ASP A 610 -15.63 2.29 31.52
CA ASP A 610 -16.25 1.26 32.35
C ASP A 610 -16.46 -0.03 31.53
N THR A 611 -15.70 -1.08 31.87
CA THR A 611 -15.72 -2.37 31.17
C THR A 611 -17.06 -3.10 31.26
N LYS A 612 -17.97 -2.69 32.15
CA LYS A 612 -19.30 -3.30 32.28
C LYS A 612 -20.34 -2.70 31.34
N THR A 613 -20.21 -1.41 31.03
CA THR A 613 -21.24 -0.64 30.33
C THR A 613 -20.79 -0.17 28.96
N ASP A 614 -19.50 0.13 28.80
CA ASP A 614 -18.95 0.64 27.55
C ASP A 614 -18.64 -0.50 26.58
N LYS A 615 -19.02 -0.31 25.32
CA LYS A 615 -18.82 -1.29 24.24
C LYS A 615 -17.98 -0.77 23.08
N GLY A 616 -17.46 0.46 23.15
CA GLY A 616 -16.64 1.03 22.08
C GLY A 616 -15.24 0.44 22.05
N TYR A 617 -14.83 -0.20 20.96
CA TYR A 617 -13.52 -0.89 20.82
C TYR A 617 -12.64 -0.35 19.68
N ILE A 618 -13.03 0.78 19.09
CA ILE A 618 -12.29 1.45 18.00
C ILE A 618 -11.09 2.23 18.57
N GLY A 619 -11.32 2.97 19.65
CA GLY A 619 -10.29 3.71 20.38
C GLY A 619 -9.55 2.82 21.40
N PRO A 620 -8.37 3.25 21.88
CA PRO A 620 -7.72 2.59 23.02
C PRO A 620 -8.60 2.66 24.27
N THR A 621 -8.44 1.68 25.15
CA THR A 621 -9.09 1.72 26.47
C THR A 621 -8.61 2.92 27.28
N LEU A 622 -9.54 3.53 28.01
CA LEU A 622 -9.33 4.70 28.86
C LEU A 622 -9.55 4.38 30.34
N THR A 623 -9.85 3.13 30.72
CA THR A 623 -10.09 2.69 32.11
C THR A 623 -8.95 3.09 33.08
N HIS A 624 -7.72 3.17 32.59
CA HIS A 624 -6.53 3.54 33.39
C HIS A 624 -5.75 4.71 32.77
N VAL A 625 -6.42 5.54 31.97
CA VAL A 625 -5.74 6.62 31.24
C VAL A 625 -5.09 7.65 32.15
N GLY A 626 -5.67 7.89 33.34
CA GLY A 626 -5.13 8.83 34.32
C GLY A 626 -3.82 8.41 34.97
N SER A 627 -3.44 7.13 34.85
CA SER A 627 -2.12 6.62 35.25
C SER A 627 -1.14 6.60 34.08
N ARG A 628 -1.63 6.72 32.84
CA ARG A 628 -0.83 6.59 31.62
C ARG A 628 -0.47 7.93 31.00
N LEU A 629 -1.46 8.77 30.71
CA LEU A 629 -1.27 10.02 29.97
C LEU A 629 -1.11 11.22 30.92
N THR A 630 -0.42 12.25 30.45
CA THR A 630 -0.34 13.53 31.17
C THR A 630 -1.63 14.34 30.97
N ALA A 631 -1.96 15.19 31.94
CA ALA A 631 -3.16 16.03 31.85
C ALA A 631 -3.08 17.02 30.69
N ALA A 632 -1.91 17.62 30.47
CA ALA A 632 -1.67 18.54 29.36
C ALA A 632 -1.86 17.86 28.00
N TRP A 633 -1.39 16.61 27.85
CA TRP A 633 -1.58 15.85 26.61
C TRP A 633 -3.07 15.57 26.34
N ILE A 634 -3.81 15.09 27.34
CA ILE A 634 -5.25 14.82 27.20
C ILE A 634 -5.99 16.10 26.79
N TYR A 635 -5.70 17.23 27.45
CA TYR A 635 -6.33 18.51 27.15
C TYR A 635 -6.10 18.93 25.69
N GLN A 636 -4.85 18.91 25.21
CA GLN A 636 -4.52 19.30 23.85
C GLN A 636 -5.08 18.33 22.80
N TRP A 637 -5.12 17.04 23.14
CA TRP A 637 -5.74 16.02 22.29
C TRP A 637 -7.25 16.27 22.10
N MET A 638 -7.97 16.70 23.15
CA MET A 638 -9.39 17.08 23.04
C MET A 638 -9.62 18.34 22.21
N LYS A 639 -8.65 19.27 22.17
CA LYS A 639 -8.74 20.50 21.38
C LYS A 639 -8.60 20.24 19.88
N ASN A 640 -7.58 19.48 19.49
CA ASN A 640 -7.35 19.12 18.09
C ASN A 640 -6.37 17.93 17.99
N PRO A 641 -6.86 16.69 17.88
CA PRO A 641 -5.99 15.53 17.82
C PRO A 641 -5.20 15.49 16.50
N GLN A 642 -5.76 16.00 15.38
CA GLN A 642 -5.09 16.05 14.08
C GLN A 642 -3.88 16.99 14.06
N SER A 643 -3.85 18.06 14.87
CA SER A 643 -2.67 18.92 14.95
C SER A 643 -1.51 18.27 15.70
N LEU A 644 -1.78 17.30 16.59
CA LEU A 644 -0.75 16.57 17.32
C LEU A 644 -0.27 15.34 16.52
N ARG A 645 -1.20 14.59 15.94
CA ARG A 645 -0.93 13.39 15.13
C ARG A 645 -1.76 13.44 13.85
N PRO A 646 -1.20 13.94 12.74
CA PRO A 646 -1.89 13.95 11.44
C PRO A 646 -2.38 12.55 11.05
N GLY A 647 -3.61 12.47 10.51
CA GLY A 647 -4.22 11.21 10.10
C GLY A 647 -4.83 10.37 11.22
N THR A 648 -4.83 10.86 12.48
CA THR A 648 -5.57 10.20 13.57
C THR A 648 -7.07 10.13 13.27
N ALA A 649 -7.69 8.99 13.58
CA ALA A 649 -9.09 8.71 13.30
C ALA A 649 -10.07 9.38 14.27
N GLU A 650 -9.60 9.80 15.45
CA GLU A 650 -10.44 10.50 16.42
C GLU A 650 -10.79 11.89 15.89
N PRO A 651 -12.08 12.24 15.70
CA PRO A 651 -12.46 13.49 15.04
C PRO A 651 -12.19 14.70 15.92
N ASN A 652 -11.79 15.83 15.31
CA ASN A 652 -11.83 17.12 15.98
C ASN A 652 -13.30 17.52 16.24
N ARG A 653 -13.69 17.58 17.51
CA ARG A 653 -15.06 17.92 17.95
C ARG A 653 -15.29 19.42 18.17
N GLY A 654 -14.27 20.27 17.97
CA GLY A 654 -14.36 21.72 18.17
C GLY A 654 -14.66 22.11 19.63
N MET A 655 -14.08 21.39 20.60
CA MET A 655 -14.40 21.56 22.03
C MET A 655 -13.92 22.92 22.57
N SER A 656 -14.70 23.52 23.48
CA SER A 656 -14.26 24.70 24.24
C SER A 656 -13.17 24.35 25.26
N ASP A 657 -12.47 25.35 25.80
CA ASP A 657 -11.43 25.11 26.81
C ASP A 657 -12.00 24.52 28.11
N ASP A 658 -13.17 24.99 28.54
CA ASP A 658 -13.83 24.48 29.75
C ASP A 658 -14.26 23.01 29.58
N GLU A 659 -14.77 22.65 28.41
CA GLU A 659 -15.17 21.28 28.10
C GLU A 659 -13.95 20.35 28.03
N ALA A 660 -12.87 20.78 27.37
CA ALA A 660 -11.63 20.03 27.30
C ALA A 660 -10.99 19.85 28.69
N ARG A 661 -11.03 20.87 29.55
CA ARG A 661 -10.54 20.78 30.95
C ARG A 661 -11.41 19.83 31.78
N ALA A 662 -12.73 19.88 31.66
CA ALA A 662 -13.62 19.00 32.39
C ALA A 662 -13.44 17.52 31.98
N LEU A 663 -13.36 17.25 30.67
CA LEU A 663 -13.03 15.91 30.15
C LEU A 663 -11.66 15.43 30.65
N THR A 664 -10.66 16.32 30.64
CA THR A 664 -9.32 16.01 31.18
C THR A 664 -9.40 15.63 32.65
N ALA A 665 -10.14 16.38 33.48
CA ALA A 665 -10.34 16.07 34.89
C ALA A 665 -10.98 14.69 35.09
N PHE A 666 -12.01 14.37 34.31
CA PHE A 666 -12.66 13.06 34.35
C PHE A 666 -11.69 11.93 33.98
N LEU A 667 -10.96 12.07 32.88
CA LEU A 667 -10.02 11.04 32.40
C LEU A 667 -8.83 10.87 33.34
N ILE A 668 -8.29 11.95 33.92
CA ILE A 668 -7.22 11.89 34.91
C ILE A 668 -7.66 11.18 36.20
N SER A 669 -8.97 11.20 36.53
CA SER A 669 -9.48 10.43 37.67
C SER A 669 -9.56 8.91 37.41
N GLN A 670 -9.43 8.45 36.16
CA GLN A 670 -9.42 7.03 35.78
C GLN A 670 -8.04 6.40 36.00
N LYS A 671 -7.66 6.14 37.26
CA LYS A 671 -6.31 5.62 37.61
C LYS A 671 -6.22 4.11 37.82
N GLY A 672 -7.34 3.40 37.91
CA GLY A 672 -7.35 1.99 38.32
C GLY A 672 -6.97 1.82 39.79
N GLY A 673 -7.80 1.14 40.57
CA GLY A 673 -7.49 0.89 41.97
C GLY A 673 -6.35 -0.12 42.11
N ALA A 674 -5.22 0.28 42.70
CA ALA A 674 -4.15 -0.61 43.19
C ALA A 674 -4.61 -1.57 44.34
N ARG A 675 -5.91 -1.86 44.46
CA ARG A 675 -6.52 -2.53 45.63
C ARG A 675 -7.43 -3.73 45.31
N GLN A 676 -7.55 -4.18 44.06
CA GLN A 676 -8.45 -5.31 43.75
C GLN A 676 -7.80 -6.52 43.06
N GLU A 677 -6.56 -6.46 42.59
CA GLU A 677 -5.91 -7.64 41.96
C GLU A 677 -5.10 -8.50 42.94
N ALA A 678 -4.76 -8.00 44.13
CA ALA A 678 -4.08 -8.79 45.17
C ALA A 678 -5.02 -9.76 45.93
N ALA A 679 -6.31 -9.80 45.62
CA ALA A 679 -7.29 -10.69 46.25
C ALA A 679 -7.78 -11.83 45.34
N LYS A 680 -7.29 -11.93 44.10
CA LYS A 680 -7.59 -13.04 43.19
C LYS A 680 -6.38 -13.37 42.30
N LYS A 681 -5.34 -13.95 42.89
CA LYS A 681 -4.56 -15.05 42.32
C LYS A 681 -3.63 -15.61 43.38
#